data_AF-A0A7I8W7T5-F1
#
_entry.id   AF-A0A7I8W7T5-F1
#
_cell.length_a   1.000
_cell.length_b   1.000
_cell.length_c   1.000
_cell.angle_alpha   90.00
_cell.angle_beta   90.00
_cell.angle_gamma   90.00
#
_symmetry.space_group_name_H-M   'P 1'
#
loop_
_entity.id
_entity.type
_entity.pdbx_description
1 polymer ?
#
loop_
_entity_poly.entity_id
_entity_poly.type
_entity_poly.pdbx_seq_one_letter_code
_entity_poly.pdbx_strand_id
1 'polypeptide(L)'
;MESILSNNFDIHGKSFDVDLNESRIFWRSDHEGEEIGEKVIIENILSADRIDVTKFILHYIVHLDEKIHKWDVAHVQFSCHSSDVCKLWVDSLHNIVKKKNSGIRPKNLLVFINPLGGKGAGIRVYEKLVAPLFRLASINADVIVTRYRGHARKMLQVYNLDAVDGVVSAGGDGSFTECCNGLISKAMILSNRNEHHSDVEFVQSKVKVGIIPTGTKQGSVRMAIGTDDPVTAALHIIKGHSFSMKSYTVHNDGKLITCGNLICGHGFYSDSVLECENNLWMGEARYPFSLFKTIMNHRIFPAALEVLPVNSKDWLKVSGEFINIEMAARDIFGHKELETAHGEPIAFLHLTRKCSRIQQLKHIYRMSGFKSTTYDFPFIESHDIEAFRMHLTPEEDGLTEFLDYINVDGDAFRITHPIVDVKIHGNLIQVYGIGLSAKEAIKELLQFVDIVELKQALFKDDILTAYEFDMIIKKNTTRAERCRSLILAVRQKGFPPSVLSDILDRNHPDLAALIERDWNSVESMDEKSFMDMIKDEEKKRSIKEVSSELRKFCQIENDMQQELRELREKVRTLYEEHDELRMYEQAQIELSEMKQRQNTKIENLVHQLSMSKEKIDKIPTCLLLGDCQTGKSSLLQRFFYDTFDQIYIPTVYDEMTVETTIYDIERRLRIIDMGGGDRYSALRPFIYEKAIAVALCIDLTNPTSITQIVQKWLPDLRCYNSRAACMILGLKTDLRKDESAVERYCQYYGLDTEEFETHQRHIIGKLVGKDGVISYVECSAHDYESISTALNNLFQIAVNFHDSSDDEIRSRFGNALKRVSDWITVVKKRFQTSFERLRVSVRERMGWQPEWV
;
A
#
# COMPACT_ATOMS: atom_id res chain seq x y z
N MET A 1 -11.78 -37.86 -8.00
CA MET A 1 -13.12 -37.25 -7.85
C MET A 1 -13.76 -37.31 -9.22
N GLU A 2 -14.97 -37.85 -9.33
CA GLU A 2 -15.69 -37.94 -10.59
C GLU A 2 -16.06 -36.53 -11.09
N SER A 3 -15.85 -36.26 -12.38
CA SER A 3 -16.26 -35.02 -13.04
C SER A 3 -17.78 -35.02 -13.23
N ILE A 4 -18.43 -33.90 -12.89
CA ILE A 4 -19.87 -33.65 -13.11
C ILE A 4 -20.12 -33.34 -14.58
N LEU A 5 -19.26 -32.51 -15.17
CA LEU A 5 -19.23 -32.22 -16.60
C LEU A 5 -17.80 -32.33 -17.10
N SER A 6 -17.65 -32.79 -18.34
CA SER A 6 -16.38 -32.85 -19.04
C SER A 6 -16.63 -32.54 -20.51
N ASN A 7 -16.05 -31.45 -21.01
CA ASN A 7 -16.24 -30.98 -22.37
C ASN A 7 -14.99 -30.21 -22.84
N ASN A 8 -14.78 -30.18 -24.15
CA ASN A 8 -13.71 -29.43 -24.76
C ASN A 8 -14.10 -27.95 -24.94
N PHE A 9 -13.21 -27.03 -24.55
CA PHE A 9 -13.37 -25.59 -24.71
C PHE A 9 -12.09 -24.94 -25.23
N ASP A 10 -12.26 -23.90 -26.03
CA ASP A 10 -11.20 -22.97 -26.39
C ASP A 10 -11.04 -21.91 -25.30
N ILE A 11 -9.84 -21.83 -24.74
CA ILE A 11 -9.41 -20.86 -23.74
C ILE A 11 -8.15 -20.17 -24.28
N HIS A 12 -8.16 -18.84 -24.39
CA HIS A 12 -7.04 -18.05 -24.96
C HIS A 12 -6.55 -18.55 -26.34
N GLY A 13 -7.44 -19.09 -27.17
CA GLY A 13 -7.13 -19.56 -28.53
C GLY A 13 -6.53 -20.97 -28.60
N LYS A 14 -6.55 -21.73 -27.50
CA LYS A 14 -6.16 -23.14 -27.44
C LYS A 14 -7.32 -23.99 -26.91
N SER A 15 -7.47 -25.18 -27.47
CA SER A 15 -8.47 -26.17 -27.06
C SER A 15 -7.95 -26.95 -25.85
N PHE A 16 -8.82 -27.12 -24.84
CA PHE A 16 -8.54 -27.87 -23.62
C PHE A 16 -9.73 -28.75 -23.24
N ASP A 17 -9.45 -29.91 -22.66
CA ASP A 17 -10.43 -30.71 -21.95
C ASP A 17 -10.69 -30.08 -20.57
N VAL A 18 -11.91 -29.57 -20.37
CA VAL A 18 -12.33 -28.88 -19.16
C VAL A 18 -13.24 -29.80 -18.34
N ASP A 19 -12.87 -29.97 -17.07
CA ASP A 19 -13.60 -30.77 -16.11
C ASP A 19 -14.17 -29.87 -15.00
N LEU A 20 -15.44 -30.08 -14.67
CA LEU A 20 -16.12 -29.48 -13.53
C LEU A 20 -16.43 -30.53 -12.48
N ASN A 21 -16.03 -30.29 -11.23
CA ASN A 21 -16.48 -31.09 -10.08
C ASN A 21 -17.06 -30.20 -8.97
N GLU A 22 -17.50 -30.80 -7.86
CA GLU A 22 -18.14 -30.06 -6.75
C GLU A 22 -17.23 -29.03 -6.06
N SER A 23 -15.91 -29.11 -6.25
CA SER A 23 -14.90 -28.32 -5.54
C SER A 23 -14.13 -27.34 -6.44
N ARG A 24 -13.97 -27.66 -7.73
CA ARG A 24 -13.18 -26.87 -8.68
C ARG A 24 -13.56 -27.13 -10.13
N ILE A 25 -13.20 -26.16 -10.97
CA ILE A 25 -13.03 -26.32 -12.42
C ILE A 25 -11.53 -26.34 -12.72
N PHE A 26 -11.11 -27.23 -13.62
CA PHE A 26 -9.74 -27.33 -14.09
C PHE A 26 -9.75 -27.81 -15.54
N TRP A 27 -8.69 -27.52 -16.27
CA TRP A 27 -8.57 -27.95 -17.67
C TRP A 27 -7.19 -28.52 -17.93
N ARG A 28 -7.07 -29.40 -18.95
CA ARG A 28 -5.82 -30.09 -19.31
C ARG A 28 -5.61 -30.01 -20.82
N SER A 29 -4.36 -29.98 -21.25
CA SER A 29 -4.03 -30.10 -22.67
C SER A 29 -3.98 -31.58 -23.07
N ASP A 30 -4.35 -31.88 -24.32
CA ASP A 30 -4.46 -33.25 -24.87
C ASP A 30 -3.11 -33.98 -25.02
N HIS A 31 -1.99 -33.34 -24.68
CA HIS A 31 -0.66 -33.91 -24.84
C HIS A 31 -0.10 -34.42 -23.50
N GLU A 32 -0.19 -35.74 -23.33
CA GLU A 32 0.60 -36.58 -22.40
C GLU A 32 0.91 -35.98 -21.01
N GLY A 33 -0.10 -35.98 -20.14
CA GLY A 33 0.09 -36.36 -18.74
C GLY A 33 0.64 -35.37 -17.71
N GLU A 34 1.20 -34.19 -18.05
CA GLU A 34 1.83 -33.33 -17.02
C GLU A 34 1.49 -31.82 -17.00
N GLU A 35 0.68 -31.24 -17.89
CA GLU A 35 0.18 -29.87 -17.69
C GLU A 35 -1.22 -29.85 -17.05
N ILE A 36 -1.26 -29.67 -15.72
CA ILE A 36 -2.46 -29.21 -15.01
C ILE A 36 -2.69 -27.76 -15.43
N GLY A 37 -3.68 -27.50 -16.30
CA GLY A 37 -4.14 -26.14 -16.57
C GLY A 37 -4.62 -25.45 -15.30
N GLU A 38 -4.75 -24.12 -15.34
CA GLU A 38 -5.14 -23.34 -14.15
C GLU A 38 -6.42 -23.91 -13.51
N LYS A 39 -6.47 -23.85 -12.18
CA LYS A 39 -7.58 -24.38 -11.40
C LYS A 39 -8.34 -23.20 -10.79
N VAL A 40 -9.67 -23.22 -10.88
CA VAL A 40 -10.52 -22.28 -10.17
C VAL A 40 -11.34 -23.04 -9.13
N ILE A 41 -11.16 -22.65 -7.86
CA ILE A 41 -11.92 -23.21 -6.74
C ILE A 41 -13.35 -22.67 -6.81
N ILE A 42 -14.36 -23.55 -6.71
CA ILE A 42 -15.78 -23.19 -6.82
C ILE A 42 -16.17 -22.08 -5.84
N GLU A 43 -15.64 -22.13 -4.62
CA GLU A 43 -15.93 -21.12 -3.60
C GLU A 43 -15.42 -19.73 -4.00
N ASN A 44 -14.38 -19.63 -4.84
CA ASN A 44 -13.82 -18.36 -5.31
C ASN A 44 -14.59 -17.79 -6.51
N ILE A 45 -15.54 -18.52 -7.10
CA ILE A 45 -16.31 -18.05 -8.24
C ILE A 45 -17.30 -16.97 -7.78
N LEU A 46 -17.25 -15.81 -8.42
CA LEU A 46 -18.20 -14.72 -8.24
C LEU A 46 -19.44 -14.98 -9.09
N SER A 47 -19.23 -15.14 -10.40
CA SER A 47 -20.26 -15.41 -11.40
C SER A 47 -19.71 -16.21 -12.59
N ALA A 48 -20.63 -16.77 -13.36
CA ALA A 48 -20.38 -17.31 -14.68
C ALA A 48 -21.41 -16.68 -15.64
N ASP A 49 -20.97 -15.86 -16.58
CA ASP A 49 -21.86 -15.05 -17.41
C ASP A 49 -21.73 -15.44 -18.87
N ARG A 50 -22.85 -15.70 -19.55
CA ARG A 50 -22.82 -15.93 -21.00
C ARG A 50 -22.55 -14.59 -21.70
N ILE A 51 -21.49 -14.56 -22.51
CA ILE A 51 -21.19 -13.41 -23.37
C ILE A 51 -21.82 -13.61 -24.74
N ASP A 52 -21.94 -14.86 -25.19
CA ASP A 52 -22.49 -15.23 -26.49
C ASP A 52 -23.18 -16.60 -26.44
N VAL A 53 -23.82 -17.02 -27.54
CA VAL A 53 -24.45 -18.34 -27.68
C VAL A 53 -23.48 -19.47 -27.40
N THR A 54 -22.19 -19.30 -27.71
CA THR A 54 -21.12 -20.30 -27.61
C THR A 54 -20.02 -19.95 -26.60
N LYS A 55 -20.14 -18.81 -25.90
CA LYS A 55 -19.09 -18.29 -25.02
C LYS A 55 -19.64 -17.87 -23.67
N PHE A 56 -18.90 -18.20 -22.62
CA PHE A 56 -19.14 -17.66 -21.28
C PHE A 56 -17.83 -17.23 -20.62
N ILE A 57 -17.94 -16.30 -19.69
CA ILE A 57 -16.84 -15.83 -18.86
C ILE A 57 -17.07 -16.26 -17.43
N LEU A 58 -16.00 -16.75 -16.80
CA LEU A 58 -15.99 -17.07 -15.39
C LEU A 58 -15.22 -15.99 -14.65
N HIS A 59 -15.88 -15.34 -13.69
CA HIS A 59 -15.24 -14.37 -12.81
C HIS A 59 -14.94 -15.00 -11.46
N TYR A 60 -13.70 -14.88 -10.97
CA TYR A 60 -13.29 -15.54 -9.73
C TYR A 60 -12.24 -14.73 -8.96
N ILE A 61 -12.20 -14.97 -7.65
CA ILE A 61 -11.28 -14.31 -6.72
C ILE A 61 -9.89 -14.92 -6.82
N VAL A 62 -8.88 -14.05 -6.90
CA VAL A 62 -7.45 -14.40 -6.84
C VAL A 62 -6.76 -13.63 -5.72
N HIS A 63 -5.75 -14.26 -5.14
CA HIS A 63 -4.84 -13.63 -4.18
C HIS A 63 -3.67 -13.04 -4.98
N LEU A 64 -3.57 -11.71 -5.02
CA LEU A 64 -2.48 -11.03 -5.74
C LEU A 64 -1.17 -11.06 -4.94
N ASP A 65 -1.29 -10.85 -3.64
CA ASP A 65 -0.16 -10.92 -2.72
C ASP A 65 -0.68 -11.40 -1.36
N GLU A 66 -0.25 -12.61 -0.98
CA GLU A 66 -0.61 -13.21 0.31
C GLU A 66 -0.02 -12.45 1.50
N LYS A 67 1.06 -11.68 1.29
CA LYS A 67 1.71 -10.89 2.36
C LYS A 67 0.80 -9.74 2.75
N ILE A 68 0.52 -8.82 1.82
CA ILE A 68 -0.34 -7.65 2.07
C ILE A 68 -1.85 -7.96 2.06
N HIS A 69 -2.23 -9.23 2.12
CA HIS A 69 -3.61 -9.72 2.07
C HIS A 69 -4.46 -9.13 0.92
N LYS A 70 -3.85 -8.84 -0.24
CA LYS A 70 -4.56 -8.15 -1.33
C LYS A 70 -5.22 -9.13 -2.29
N TRP A 71 -6.53 -8.98 -2.46
CA TRP A 71 -7.34 -9.83 -3.34
C TRP A 71 -7.81 -9.02 -4.55
N ASP A 72 -8.06 -9.71 -5.66
CA ASP A 72 -8.61 -9.12 -6.88
C ASP A 72 -9.49 -10.12 -7.63
N VAL A 73 -10.10 -9.68 -8.73
CA VAL A 73 -10.96 -10.50 -9.59
C VAL A 73 -10.24 -10.81 -10.88
N ALA A 74 -9.98 -12.10 -11.11
CA ALA A 74 -9.56 -12.61 -12.39
C ALA A 74 -10.78 -13.07 -13.21
N HIS A 75 -10.56 -13.24 -14.52
CA HIS A 75 -11.56 -13.77 -15.41
C HIS A 75 -10.95 -14.69 -16.45
N VAL A 76 -11.69 -15.73 -16.82
CA VAL A 76 -11.32 -16.65 -17.89
C VAL A 76 -12.51 -16.86 -18.80
N GLN A 77 -12.29 -16.78 -20.12
CA GLN A 77 -13.33 -16.96 -21.13
C GLN A 77 -13.23 -18.37 -21.70
N PHE A 78 -14.37 -19.06 -21.71
CA PHE A 78 -14.54 -20.38 -22.32
C PHE A 78 -15.38 -20.25 -23.58
N SER A 79 -14.89 -20.81 -24.69
CA SER A 79 -15.62 -20.88 -25.96
C SER A 79 -15.81 -22.33 -26.38
N CYS A 80 -16.98 -22.72 -26.85
CA CYS A 80 -17.23 -24.08 -27.35
C CYS A 80 -18.09 -24.05 -28.62
N HIS A 81 -18.16 -25.15 -29.36
CA HIS A 81 -18.93 -25.20 -30.61
C HIS A 81 -20.44 -25.42 -30.42
N SER A 82 -20.91 -25.69 -29.19
CA SER A 82 -22.31 -26.02 -28.91
C SER A 82 -22.95 -25.03 -27.93
N SER A 83 -24.07 -24.44 -28.35
CA SER A 83 -24.82 -23.53 -27.49
C SER A 83 -25.43 -24.22 -26.27
N ASP A 84 -25.84 -25.48 -26.45
CA ASP A 84 -26.41 -26.30 -25.37
C ASP A 84 -25.36 -26.65 -24.33
N VAL A 85 -24.12 -26.93 -24.75
CA VAL A 85 -23.00 -27.17 -23.83
C VAL A 85 -22.68 -25.89 -23.05
N CYS A 86 -22.55 -24.74 -23.72
CA CYS A 86 -22.32 -23.46 -23.06
C CYS A 86 -23.41 -23.16 -22.00
N LYS A 87 -24.68 -23.36 -22.34
CA LYS A 87 -25.80 -23.17 -21.42
C LYS A 87 -25.75 -24.15 -20.24
N LEU A 88 -25.54 -25.44 -20.51
CA LEU A 88 -25.45 -26.48 -19.47
C LEU A 88 -24.35 -26.17 -18.46
N TRP A 89 -23.19 -25.70 -18.90
CA TRP A 89 -22.07 -25.34 -18.03
C TRP A 89 -22.39 -24.15 -17.14
N VAL A 90 -22.95 -23.08 -17.71
CA VAL A 90 -23.33 -21.90 -16.92
C VAL A 90 -24.41 -22.24 -15.90
N ASP A 91 -25.46 -22.96 -16.31
CA ASP A 91 -26.53 -23.40 -15.40
C ASP A 91 -25.99 -24.30 -14.27
N SER A 92 -25.05 -25.20 -14.58
CA SER A 92 -24.41 -26.09 -13.60
C SER A 92 -23.52 -25.32 -12.63
N LEU A 93 -22.70 -24.39 -13.12
CA LEU A 93 -21.86 -23.53 -12.29
C LEU A 93 -22.73 -22.68 -11.35
N HIS A 94 -23.80 -22.06 -11.87
CA HIS A 94 -24.75 -21.30 -11.05
C HIS A 94 -25.36 -22.15 -9.94
N ASN A 95 -25.78 -23.38 -10.26
CA ASN A 95 -26.37 -24.29 -9.28
C ASN A 95 -25.37 -24.72 -8.19
N ILE A 96 -24.13 -25.07 -8.57
CA ILE A 96 -23.09 -25.48 -7.63
C ILE A 96 -22.69 -24.29 -6.74
N VAL A 97 -22.42 -23.12 -7.33
CA VAL A 97 -22.05 -21.90 -6.60
C VAL A 97 -23.17 -21.48 -5.65
N LYS A 98 -24.44 -21.53 -6.09
CA LYS A 98 -25.60 -21.24 -5.25
C LYS A 98 -25.74 -22.23 -4.08
N LYS A 99 -25.53 -23.53 -4.33
CA LYS A 99 -25.58 -24.58 -3.30
C LYS A 99 -24.47 -24.40 -2.26
N LYS A 100 -23.23 -24.18 -2.71
CA LYS A 100 -22.05 -24.00 -1.83
C LYS A 100 -22.13 -22.71 -1.00
N ASN A 101 -22.64 -21.63 -1.58
CA ASN A 101 -22.74 -20.35 -0.89
C ASN A 101 -24.06 -20.13 -0.13
N SER A 102 -24.97 -21.12 -0.12
CA SER A 102 -26.28 -21.00 0.52
C SER A 102 -26.13 -20.76 2.02
N GLY A 103 -26.62 -19.61 2.50
CA GLY A 103 -26.52 -19.22 3.92
C GLY A 103 -25.17 -18.61 4.32
N ILE A 104 -24.22 -18.47 3.38
CA ILE A 104 -22.89 -17.90 3.64
C ILE A 104 -22.75 -16.56 2.92
N ARG A 105 -22.89 -16.54 1.58
CA ARG A 105 -22.83 -15.31 0.78
C ARG A 105 -24.08 -14.48 1.03
N PRO A 106 -23.95 -13.20 1.43
CA PRO A 106 -25.11 -12.33 1.59
C PRO A 106 -25.78 -12.08 0.24
N LYS A 107 -27.11 -12.00 0.22
CA LYS A 107 -27.92 -11.70 -0.97
C LYS A 107 -28.46 -10.29 -0.93
N ASN A 108 -28.79 -9.79 0.25
CA ASN A 108 -29.31 -8.44 0.43
C ASN A 108 -28.47 -7.69 1.46
N LEU A 109 -27.90 -6.56 1.06
CA LEU A 109 -27.11 -5.69 1.92
C LEU A 109 -27.75 -4.30 2.00
N LEU A 110 -27.66 -3.68 3.17
CA LEU A 110 -27.91 -2.24 3.34
C LEU A 110 -26.56 -1.52 3.43
N VAL A 111 -26.29 -0.57 2.54
CA VAL A 111 -25.03 0.14 2.45
C VAL A 111 -25.20 1.60 2.87
N PHE A 112 -24.48 2.02 3.90
CA PHE A 112 -24.32 3.42 4.26
C PHE A 112 -23.05 4.00 3.65
N ILE A 113 -23.15 5.11 2.91
CA ILE A 113 -21.99 5.78 2.31
C ILE A 113 -21.81 7.14 2.99
N ASN A 114 -20.64 7.36 3.59
CA ASN A 114 -20.23 8.69 4.01
C ASN A 114 -19.61 9.45 2.83
N PRO A 115 -20.28 10.48 2.27
CA PRO A 115 -19.79 11.17 1.09
C PRO A 115 -18.50 11.95 1.34
N LEU A 116 -18.21 12.32 2.59
CA LEU A 116 -17.00 13.05 2.97
C LEU A 116 -15.81 12.13 3.30
N GLY A 117 -16.04 10.81 3.36
CA GLY A 117 -14.99 9.82 3.59
C GLY A 117 -13.88 9.90 2.55
N GLY A 118 -12.63 9.74 2.97
CA GLY A 118 -11.50 9.68 2.03
C GLY A 118 -11.20 10.96 1.26
N LYS A 119 -11.28 12.13 1.91
CA LYS A 119 -11.20 13.45 1.23
C LYS A 119 -12.31 13.62 0.17
N GLY A 120 -13.52 13.14 0.45
CA GLY A 120 -14.68 13.24 -0.45
C GLY A 120 -14.78 12.13 -1.51
N ALA A 121 -13.96 11.09 -1.42
CA ALA A 121 -13.95 9.99 -2.38
C ALA A 121 -14.97 8.87 -2.08
N GLY A 122 -15.68 8.92 -0.95
CA GLY A 122 -16.51 7.79 -0.46
C GLY A 122 -17.53 7.25 -1.46
N ILE A 123 -18.29 8.12 -2.12
CA ILE A 123 -19.25 7.72 -3.17
C ILE A 123 -18.51 7.07 -4.35
N ARG A 124 -17.43 7.70 -4.83
CA ARG A 124 -16.66 7.23 -5.98
C ARG A 124 -16.03 5.86 -5.72
N VAL A 125 -15.47 5.64 -4.53
CA VAL A 125 -14.89 4.35 -4.13
C VAL A 125 -15.95 3.26 -4.19
N TYR A 126 -17.13 3.51 -3.60
CA TYR A 126 -18.22 2.54 -3.63
C TYR A 126 -18.71 2.27 -5.05
N GLU A 127 -19.05 3.32 -5.81
CA GLU A 127 -19.64 3.17 -7.15
C GLU A 127 -18.69 2.52 -8.17
N LYS A 128 -17.39 2.88 -8.13
CA LYS A 128 -16.42 2.39 -9.11
C LYS A 128 -15.80 1.04 -8.74
N LEU A 129 -15.60 0.77 -7.45
CA LEU A 129 -14.84 -0.41 -7.02
C LEU A 129 -15.69 -1.48 -6.35
N VAL A 130 -16.74 -1.11 -5.61
CA VAL A 130 -17.50 -2.06 -4.77
C VAL A 130 -18.82 -2.48 -5.40
N ALA A 131 -19.63 -1.52 -5.84
CA ALA A 131 -20.93 -1.80 -6.45
C ALA A 131 -20.86 -2.75 -7.66
N PRO A 132 -19.86 -2.68 -8.56
CA PRO A 132 -19.72 -3.66 -9.64
C PRO A 132 -19.50 -5.08 -9.12
N LEU A 133 -18.72 -5.25 -8.05
CA LEU A 133 -18.44 -6.57 -7.46
C LEU A 133 -19.69 -7.17 -6.80
N PHE A 134 -20.49 -6.35 -6.11
CA PHE A 134 -21.76 -6.80 -5.54
C PHE A 134 -22.75 -7.22 -6.63
N ARG A 135 -22.88 -6.46 -7.72
CA ARG A 135 -23.70 -6.84 -8.87
C ARG A 135 -23.22 -8.14 -9.51
N LEU A 136 -21.92 -8.27 -9.71
CA LEU A 136 -21.30 -9.47 -10.27
C LEU A 136 -21.60 -10.69 -9.40
N ALA A 137 -21.50 -10.56 -8.08
CA ALA A 137 -21.82 -11.62 -7.13
C ALA A 137 -23.34 -11.86 -6.91
N SER A 138 -24.21 -11.19 -7.68
CA SER A 138 -25.67 -11.23 -7.54
C SER A 138 -26.19 -10.81 -6.16
N ILE A 139 -25.52 -9.81 -5.56
CA ILE A 139 -25.89 -9.20 -4.28
C ILE A 139 -26.67 -7.92 -4.55
N ASN A 140 -27.89 -7.86 -4.02
CA ASN A 140 -28.69 -6.66 -4.01
C ASN A 140 -28.23 -5.74 -2.87
N ALA A 141 -27.92 -4.48 -3.19
CA ALA A 141 -27.47 -3.50 -2.22
C ALA A 141 -28.41 -2.30 -2.22
N ASP A 142 -29.15 -2.09 -1.13
CA ASP A 142 -29.88 -0.85 -0.89
C ASP A 142 -28.91 0.20 -0.34
N VAL A 143 -28.86 1.40 -0.93
CA VAL A 143 -27.79 2.37 -0.69
C VAL A 143 -28.36 3.65 -0.08
N ILE A 144 -27.84 4.02 1.09
CA ILE A 144 -28.17 5.27 1.78
C ILE A 144 -26.90 6.12 1.91
N VAL A 145 -26.87 7.26 1.23
CA VAL A 145 -25.82 8.27 1.44
C VAL A 145 -26.13 9.04 2.72
N THR A 146 -25.22 9.01 3.69
CA THR A 146 -25.39 9.69 4.97
C THR A 146 -25.24 11.21 4.80
N ARG A 147 -25.94 11.98 5.63
CA ARG A 147 -26.04 13.44 5.51
C ARG A 147 -25.47 14.19 6.71
N TYR A 148 -25.43 13.54 7.87
CA TYR A 148 -25.00 14.10 9.15
C TYR A 148 -24.61 12.96 10.10
N ARG A 149 -23.87 13.27 11.17
CA ARG A 149 -23.48 12.32 12.22
C ARG A 149 -24.73 11.74 12.91
N GLY A 150 -24.81 10.42 13.06
CA GLY A 150 -25.98 9.75 13.64
C GLY A 150 -27.10 9.41 12.64
N HIS A 151 -26.95 9.78 11.35
CA HIS A 151 -27.93 9.46 10.33
C HIS A 151 -28.08 7.94 10.09
N ALA A 152 -26.98 7.19 10.02
CA ALA A 152 -27.02 5.74 9.85
C ALA A 152 -27.66 5.05 11.07
N ARG A 153 -27.29 5.49 12.29
CA ARG A 153 -27.92 5.00 13.53
C ARG A 153 -29.43 5.19 13.50
N LYS A 154 -29.91 6.37 13.10
CA LYS A 154 -31.35 6.68 13.01
C LYS A 154 -32.06 5.84 11.95
N MET A 155 -31.46 5.67 10.78
CA MET A 155 -32.03 4.85 9.71
C MET A 155 -32.15 3.38 10.14
N LEU A 156 -31.14 2.82 10.83
CA LEU A 156 -31.18 1.46 11.35
C LEU A 156 -32.31 1.24 12.37
N GLN A 157 -32.78 2.28 13.07
CA GLN A 157 -33.92 2.15 13.99
C GLN A 157 -35.24 1.91 13.28
N VAL A 158 -35.42 2.46 12.07
CA VAL A 158 -36.67 2.36 11.31
C VAL A 158 -36.62 1.31 10.20
N TYR A 159 -35.44 0.89 9.79
CA TYR A 159 -35.25 -0.10 8.73
C TYR A 159 -35.67 -1.50 9.17
N ASN A 160 -36.25 -2.28 8.25
CA ASN A 160 -36.59 -3.68 8.49
C ASN A 160 -35.33 -4.56 8.33
N LEU A 161 -34.70 -4.90 9.45
CA LEU A 161 -33.48 -5.69 9.45
C LEU A 161 -33.67 -7.15 9.02
N ASP A 162 -34.90 -7.70 9.06
CA ASP A 162 -35.18 -9.05 8.57
C ASP A 162 -35.09 -9.15 7.03
N ALA A 163 -35.04 -8.02 6.32
CA ALA A 163 -34.94 -7.95 4.87
C ALA A 163 -33.49 -7.98 4.35
N VAL A 164 -32.49 -7.92 5.23
CA VAL A 164 -31.07 -7.83 4.85
C VAL A 164 -30.23 -8.86 5.61
N ASP A 165 -29.23 -9.40 4.92
CA ASP A 165 -28.27 -10.34 5.49
C ASP A 165 -27.12 -9.62 6.23
N GLY A 166 -26.90 -8.34 5.89
CA GLY A 166 -25.80 -7.53 6.43
C GLY A 166 -25.97 -6.03 6.19
N VAL A 167 -25.28 -5.24 7.00
CA VAL A 167 -25.11 -3.79 6.84
C VAL A 167 -23.67 -3.50 6.47
N VAL A 168 -23.41 -2.60 5.52
CA VAL A 168 -22.06 -2.22 5.09
C VAL A 168 -21.87 -0.72 5.27
N SER A 169 -20.77 -0.32 5.90
CA SER A 169 -20.36 1.08 6.01
C SER A 169 -19.22 1.38 5.05
N ALA A 170 -19.46 2.21 4.03
CA ALA A 170 -18.43 2.82 3.19
C ALA A 170 -18.03 4.18 3.78
N GLY A 171 -16.92 4.20 4.51
CA GLY A 171 -16.56 5.33 5.36
C GLY A 171 -15.22 5.15 6.07
N GLY A 172 -15.10 5.79 7.23
CA GLY A 172 -14.02 5.59 8.21
C GLY A 172 -14.50 4.85 9.46
N ASP A 173 -13.65 4.74 10.48
CA ASP A 173 -13.96 4.09 11.76
C ASP A 173 -15.24 4.65 12.40
N GLY A 174 -15.43 5.98 12.42
CA GLY A 174 -16.65 6.59 12.98
C GLY A 174 -17.95 6.15 12.28
N SER A 175 -17.97 6.02 10.94
CA SER A 175 -19.15 5.56 10.20
C SER A 175 -19.46 4.08 10.49
N PHE A 176 -18.41 3.28 10.66
CA PHE A 176 -18.54 1.88 11.05
C PHE A 176 -19.05 1.72 12.48
N THR A 177 -18.48 2.48 13.43
CA THR A 177 -18.92 2.49 14.83
C THR A 177 -20.37 2.96 14.95
N GLU A 178 -20.79 3.94 14.15
CA GLU A 178 -22.18 4.39 14.10
C GLU A 178 -23.15 3.27 13.66
N CYS A 179 -22.77 2.48 12.65
CA CYS A 179 -23.57 1.33 12.20
C CYS A 179 -23.65 0.24 13.29
N CYS A 180 -22.52 -0.08 13.94
CA CYS A 180 -22.47 -1.05 15.03
C CYS A 180 -23.39 -0.64 16.18
N ASN A 181 -23.30 0.62 16.62
CA ASN A 181 -24.15 1.17 17.68
C ASN A 181 -25.63 1.15 17.29
N GLY A 182 -25.97 1.47 16.03
CA GLY A 182 -27.34 1.39 15.54
C GLY A 182 -27.93 -0.02 15.62
N LEU A 183 -27.15 -1.04 15.24
CA LEU A 183 -27.58 -2.44 15.30
C LEU A 183 -27.69 -2.97 16.73
N ILE A 184 -26.73 -2.66 17.60
CA ILE A 184 -26.79 -3.05 19.03
C ILE A 184 -28.03 -2.43 19.67
N SER A 185 -28.26 -1.13 19.47
CA SER A 185 -29.43 -0.43 20.01
C SER A 185 -30.74 -1.03 19.50
N LYS A 186 -30.81 -1.36 18.21
CA LYS A 186 -31.97 -2.03 17.62
C LYS A 186 -32.19 -3.42 18.24
N ALA A 187 -31.14 -4.19 18.48
CA ALA A 187 -31.23 -5.52 19.11
C ALA A 187 -31.75 -5.43 20.55
N MET A 188 -31.32 -4.42 21.31
CA MET A 188 -31.81 -4.14 22.66
C MET A 188 -33.31 -3.80 22.66
N ILE A 189 -33.73 -2.90 21.77
CA ILE A 189 -35.15 -2.52 21.60
C ILE A 189 -36.00 -3.73 21.25
N LEU A 190 -35.58 -4.54 20.28
CA LEU A 190 -36.31 -5.76 19.86
C LEU A 190 -36.40 -6.81 20.97
N SER A 191 -35.50 -6.76 21.95
CA SER A 191 -35.47 -7.66 23.10
C SER A 191 -36.20 -7.11 24.33
N ASN A 192 -36.87 -5.95 24.21
CA ASN A 192 -37.49 -5.22 25.33
C ASN A 192 -36.52 -4.94 26.49
N ARG A 193 -35.24 -4.70 26.18
CA ARG A 193 -34.21 -4.34 27.16
C ARG A 193 -33.83 -2.88 26.99
N ASN A 194 -33.71 -2.15 28.10
CA ASN A 194 -33.29 -0.76 28.09
C ASN A 194 -31.76 -0.68 28.19
N GLU A 195 -31.13 -0.15 27.14
CA GLU A 195 -29.67 -0.02 27.03
C GLU A 195 -29.07 0.98 28.02
N HIS A 196 -29.87 1.83 28.67
CA HIS A 196 -29.40 2.88 29.58
C HIS A 196 -29.25 2.45 31.04
N HIS A 197 -29.25 1.14 31.34
CA HIS A 197 -28.95 0.63 32.66
C HIS A 197 -27.65 -0.18 32.61
N SER A 198 -26.67 0.19 33.44
CA SER A 198 -25.33 -0.44 33.49
C SER A 198 -25.34 -1.94 33.75
N ASP A 199 -26.35 -2.46 34.44
CA ASP A 199 -26.46 -3.87 34.82
C ASP A 199 -27.20 -4.73 33.78
N VAL A 200 -27.70 -4.11 32.71
CA VAL A 200 -28.43 -4.85 31.68
C VAL A 200 -27.48 -5.72 30.85
N GLU A 201 -27.92 -6.95 30.60
CA GLU A 201 -27.23 -7.85 29.69
C GLU A 201 -27.51 -7.41 28.24
N PHE A 202 -26.44 -7.03 27.53
CA PHE A 202 -26.54 -6.61 26.13
C PHE A 202 -26.81 -7.81 25.22
N VAL A 203 -27.57 -7.56 24.15
CA VAL A 203 -27.99 -8.59 23.19
C VAL A 203 -27.20 -8.44 21.91
N GLN A 204 -26.70 -9.57 21.40
CA GLN A 204 -26.00 -9.64 20.13
C GLN A 204 -26.92 -9.24 18.96
N SER A 205 -26.39 -8.43 18.03
CA SER A 205 -27.05 -8.17 16.75
C SER A 205 -27.11 -9.45 15.90
N LYS A 206 -28.29 -9.74 15.34
CA LYS A 206 -28.45 -10.81 14.34
C LYS A 206 -27.85 -10.46 12.98
N VAL A 207 -27.67 -9.17 12.70
CA VAL A 207 -27.16 -8.66 11.42
C VAL A 207 -25.67 -8.36 11.52
N LYS A 208 -24.91 -8.82 10.51
CA LYS A 208 -23.46 -8.61 10.40
C LYS A 208 -23.13 -7.23 9.85
N VAL A 209 -21.95 -6.71 10.18
CA VAL A 209 -21.45 -5.41 9.68
C VAL A 209 -20.22 -5.58 8.80
N GLY A 210 -20.22 -4.97 7.62
CA GLY A 210 -19.06 -4.85 6.74
C GLY A 210 -18.50 -3.43 6.76
N ILE A 211 -17.21 -3.30 6.52
CA ILE A 211 -16.54 -2.00 6.39
C ILE A 211 -15.85 -1.92 5.03
N ILE A 212 -16.12 -0.85 4.28
CA ILE A 212 -15.43 -0.52 3.03
C ILE A 212 -14.56 0.71 3.33
N PRO A 213 -13.23 0.58 3.33
CA PRO A 213 -12.34 1.71 3.55
C PRO A 213 -12.50 2.75 2.45
N THR A 214 -12.71 4.01 2.84
CA THR A 214 -12.69 5.13 1.89
C THR A 214 -11.52 6.09 2.09
N GLY A 215 -10.89 6.12 3.27
CA GLY A 215 -9.72 6.96 3.59
C GLY A 215 -8.47 6.19 4.03
N THR A 216 -7.42 6.90 4.45
CA THR A 216 -6.12 6.33 4.81
C THR A 216 -6.04 5.93 6.30
N LYS A 217 -5.42 4.77 6.60
CA LYS A 217 -5.05 4.29 7.95
C LYS A 217 -6.25 4.06 8.91
N GLN A 218 -7.10 3.09 8.60
CA GLN A 218 -8.30 2.78 9.42
C GLN A 218 -8.08 1.54 10.29
N GLY A 219 -8.13 1.70 11.61
CA GLY A 219 -7.79 0.64 12.56
C GLY A 219 -8.75 -0.55 12.49
N SER A 220 -10.05 -0.27 12.36
CA SER A 220 -11.09 -1.31 12.32
C SER A 220 -11.05 -2.12 11.02
N VAL A 221 -10.73 -1.47 9.89
CA VAL A 221 -10.59 -2.12 8.59
C VAL A 221 -9.42 -3.11 8.61
N ARG A 222 -8.23 -2.64 8.99
CA ARG A 222 -7.04 -3.52 9.01
C ARG A 222 -7.19 -4.67 10.00
N MET A 223 -7.88 -4.47 11.12
CA MET A 223 -8.23 -5.57 12.01
C MET A 223 -9.18 -6.58 11.33
N ALA A 224 -10.16 -6.12 10.57
CA ALA A 224 -11.12 -7.01 9.92
C ALA A 224 -10.51 -7.80 8.75
N ILE A 225 -9.68 -7.17 7.91
CA ILE A 225 -9.23 -7.72 6.61
C ILE A 225 -7.73 -7.61 6.32
N GLY A 226 -6.94 -6.90 7.14
CA GLY A 226 -5.48 -6.77 6.97
C GLY A 226 -4.98 -5.68 6.03
N THR A 227 -5.84 -5.09 5.22
CA THR A 227 -5.49 -4.09 4.22
C THR A 227 -6.49 -2.94 4.20
N ASP A 228 -6.08 -1.75 3.71
CA ASP A 228 -7.00 -0.62 3.48
C ASP A 228 -7.62 -0.67 2.06
N ASP A 229 -7.52 -1.81 1.37
CA ASP A 229 -8.00 -1.98 -0.01
C ASP A 229 -9.52 -2.24 -0.09
N PRO A 230 -10.30 -1.37 -0.76
CA PRO A 230 -11.76 -1.48 -0.80
C PRO A 230 -12.27 -2.67 -1.62
N VAL A 231 -11.49 -3.13 -2.61
CA VAL A 231 -11.83 -4.33 -3.41
C VAL A 231 -11.75 -5.57 -2.52
N THR A 232 -10.63 -5.75 -1.82
CA THR A 232 -10.43 -6.84 -0.86
C THR A 232 -11.53 -6.86 0.21
N ALA A 233 -11.88 -5.69 0.75
CA ALA A 233 -12.99 -5.55 1.70
C ALA A 233 -14.32 -6.06 1.15
N ALA A 234 -14.67 -5.65 -0.09
CA ALA A 234 -15.88 -6.10 -0.76
C ALA A 234 -15.88 -7.61 -1.02
N LEU A 235 -14.73 -8.18 -1.40
CA LEU A 235 -14.58 -9.62 -1.66
C LEU A 235 -14.76 -10.47 -0.39
N HIS A 236 -14.29 -10.00 0.77
CA HIS A 236 -14.59 -10.64 2.07
C HIS A 236 -16.07 -10.63 2.41
N ILE A 237 -16.77 -9.51 2.15
CA ILE A 237 -18.23 -9.41 2.33
C ILE A 237 -18.95 -10.39 1.41
N ILE A 238 -18.57 -10.46 0.12
CA ILE A 238 -19.14 -11.41 -0.86
C ILE A 238 -18.92 -12.86 -0.43
N LYS A 239 -17.73 -13.16 0.12
CA LYS A 239 -17.41 -14.48 0.65
C LYS A 239 -18.19 -14.85 1.91
N GLY A 240 -18.77 -13.87 2.59
CA GLY A 240 -19.50 -14.08 3.84
C GLY A 240 -18.61 -14.47 5.02
N HIS A 241 -17.28 -14.35 4.89
CA HIS A 241 -16.34 -14.57 5.99
C HIS A 241 -16.69 -13.60 7.11
N SER A 242 -16.78 -14.08 8.34
CA SER A 242 -17.12 -13.22 9.46
C SER A 242 -16.52 -13.72 10.77
N PHE A 243 -16.22 -12.79 11.66
CA PHE A 243 -15.77 -13.07 13.02
C PHE A 243 -16.58 -12.26 14.03
N SER A 244 -16.56 -12.71 15.28
CA SER A 244 -17.14 -11.94 16.38
C SER A 244 -16.16 -10.86 16.84
N MET A 245 -16.58 -9.61 16.78
CA MET A 245 -15.77 -8.48 17.22
C MET A 245 -16.05 -8.21 18.70
N LYS A 246 -14.98 -8.08 19.49
CA LYS A 246 -15.09 -7.65 20.88
C LYS A 246 -15.63 -6.23 20.91
N SER A 247 -16.59 -5.98 21.78
CA SER A 247 -17.18 -4.66 21.98
C SER A 247 -17.15 -4.32 23.45
N TYR A 248 -17.26 -3.04 23.78
CA TYR A 248 -17.40 -2.57 25.15
C TYR A 248 -18.41 -1.45 25.20
N THR A 249 -19.06 -1.29 26.36
CA THR A 249 -20.06 -0.25 26.60
C THR A 249 -19.53 0.76 27.59
N VAL A 250 -19.72 2.03 27.29
CA VAL A 250 -19.32 3.14 28.17
C VAL A 250 -20.57 3.82 28.72
N HIS A 251 -20.72 3.86 30.04
CA HIS A 251 -21.82 4.51 30.72
C HIS A 251 -21.31 5.69 31.57
N ASN A 252 -22.09 6.75 31.65
CA ASN A 252 -21.87 7.85 32.58
C ASN A 252 -23.12 8.07 33.43
N ASP A 253 -22.96 7.99 34.76
CA ASP A 253 -24.08 8.01 35.71
C ASP A 253 -25.14 6.92 35.40
N GLY A 254 -24.66 5.70 35.14
CA GLY A 254 -25.50 4.56 34.78
C GLY A 254 -26.11 4.61 33.36
N LYS A 255 -26.06 5.75 32.66
CA LYS A 255 -26.61 5.92 31.31
C LYS A 255 -25.58 5.58 30.25
N LEU A 256 -25.96 4.75 29.28
CA LEU A 256 -25.11 4.42 28.13
C LEU A 256 -24.83 5.69 27.31
N ILE A 257 -23.55 6.00 27.13
CA ILE A 257 -23.07 7.01 26.20
C ILE A 257 -22.97 6.39 24.80
N THR A 258 -22.21 5.30 24.68
CA THR A 258 -21.91 4.64 23.41
C THR A 258 -21.31 3.24 23.63
N CYS A 259 -21.28 2.45 22.56
CA CYS A 259 -20.49 1.23 22.45
C CYS A 259 -19.25 1.48 21.57
N GLY A 260 -18.11 0.93 21.97
CA GLY A 260 -16.89 0.90 21.17
C GLY A 260 -16.40 -0.53 20.92
N ASN A 261 -15.35 -0.66 20.10
CA ASN A 261 -14.84 -1.92 19.55
C ASN A 261 -13.31 -1.99 19.54
N LEU A 262 -12.60 -0.86 19.68
CA LEU A 262 -11.16 -0.78 19.54
C LEU A 262 -10.48 -0.27 20.81
N ILE A 263 -10.73 0.98 21.19
CA ILE A 263 -9.98 1.69 22.22
C ILE A 263 -10.83 2.77 22.89
N CYS A 264 -10.80 2.84 24.21
CA CYS A 264 -11.33 3.99 24.94
C CYS A 264 -10.32 4.54 25.92
N GLY A 265 -10.36 5.83 26.18
CA GLY A 265 -9.47 6.41 27.16
C GLY A 265 -9.88 7.80 27.63
N HIS A 266 -9.42 8.15 28.82
CA HIS A 266 -9.58 9.44 29.46
C HIS A 266 -8.20 9.99 29.87
N GLY A 267 -8.03 11.31 29.75
CA GLY A 267 -6.74 11.97 29.93
C GLY A 267 -5.97 12.12 28.62
N PHE A 268 -4.66 11.90 28.65
CA PHE A 268 -3.73 12.21 27.56
C PHE A 268 -4.15 11.68 26.17
N TYR A 269 -4.64 10.44 26.07
CA TYR A 269 -5.13 9.90 24.82
C TYR A 269 -6.33 10.70 24.30
N SER A 270 -7.34 10.91 25.16
CA SER A 270 -8.55 11.67 24.82
C SER A 270 -8.24 13.11 24.44
N ASP A 271 -7.38 13.78 25.21
CA ASP A 271 -6.97 15.16 24.94
C ASP A 271 -6.23 15.26 23.60
N SER A 272 -5.38 14.28 23.27
CA SER A 272 -4.64 14.24 22.00
C SER A 272 -5.57 14.03 20.80
N VAL A 273 -6.57 13.16 20.92
CA VAL A 273 -7.54 12.93 19.84
C VAL A 273 -8.45 14.14 19.66
N LEU A 274 -8.94 14.75 20.75
CA LEU A 274 -9.73 15.98 20.69
C LEU A 274 -8.94 17.12 20.04
N GLU A 275 -7.65 17.24 20.35
CA GLU A 275 -6.79 18.21 19.70
C GLU A 275 -6.60 17.89 18.20
N CYS A 276 -6.57 16.60 17.81
CA CYS A 276 -6.57 16.23 16.38
C CYS A 276 -7.86 16.67 15.67
N GLU A 277 -9.02 16.54 16.32
CA GLU A 277 -10.32 17.00 15.79
C GLU A 277 -10.38 18.53 15.64
N ASN A 278 -9.83 19.27 16.60
CA ASN A 278 -9.73 20.73 16.50
C ASN A 278 -8.79 21.20 15.38
N ASN A 279 -7.90 20.31 14.92
CA ASN A 279 -6.89 20.60 13.90
C ASN A 279 -7.08 19.80 12.60
N LEU A 280 -8.32 19.44 12.24
CA LEU A 280 -8.61 18.70 11.01
C LEU A 280 -8.03 19.37 9.76
N TRP A 281 -7.94 20.71 9.75
CA TRP A 281 -7.37 21.53 8.67
C TRP A 281 -5.89 21.24 8.38
N MET A 282 -5.14 20.61 9.31
CA MET A 282 -3.72 20.28 9.15
C MET A 282 -3.45 18.96 8.42
N GLY A 283 -4.47 18.18 8.06
CA GLY A 283 -4.29 16.87 7.43
C GLY A 283 -3.47 15.91 8.31
N GLU A 284 -2.57 15.10 7.74
CA GLU A 284 -1.76 14.15 8.52
C GLU A 284 -0.80 14.82 9.53
N ALA A 285 -0.41 16.08 9.30
CA ALA A 285 0.47 16.80 10.23
C ALA A 285 -0.19 17.09 11.59
N ARG A 286 -1.53 16.97 11.68
CA ARG A 286 -2.27 17.15 12.93
C ARG A 286 -1.87 16.14 14.00
N TYR A 287 -1.51 14.91 13.63
CA TYR A 287 -1.18 13.85 14.59
C TYR A 287 0.07 14.19 15.41
N PRO A 288 1.25 14.47 14.81
CA PRO A 288 2.43 14.85 15.58
C PRO A 288 2.27 16.21 16.29
N PHE A 289 1.55 17.16 15.70
CA PHE A 289 1.30 18.47 16.32
C PHE A 289 0.44 18.37 17.57
N SER A 290 -0.71 17.68 17.47
CA SER A 290 -1.65 17.53 18.57
C SER A 290 -1.01 16.77 19.72
N LEU A 291 -0.27 15.70 19.40
CA LEU A 291 0.51 14.95 20.39
C LEU A 291 1.52 15.83 21.12
N PHE A 292 2.28 16.65 20.39
CA PHE A 292 3.23 17.59 21.00
C PHE A 292 2.52 18.60 21.92
N LYS A 293 1.41 19.19 21.47
CA LYS A 293 0.65 20.16 22.27
C LYS A 293 0.08 19.52 23.54
N THR A 294 -0.43 18.30 23.47
CA THR A 294 -0.91 17.58 24.65
C THR A 294 0.22 17.26 25.62
N ILE A 295 1.41 16.87 25.14
CA ILE A 295 2.61 16.66 25.99
C ILE A 295 3.02 17.96 26.67
N MET A 296 2.90 19.10 26.00
CA MET A 296 3.22 20.40 26.60
C MET A 296 2.21 20.77 27.68
N ASN A 297 0.91 20.56 27.44
CA ASN A 297 -0.14 20.78 28.43
C ASN A 297 0.05 19.89 29.66
N HIS A 298 0.34 18.60 29.45
CA HIS A 298 0.69 17.64 30.49
C HIS A 298 -0.32 17.58 31.65
N ARG A 299 -1.60 17.45 31.30
CA ARG A 299 -2.70 17.37 32.25
C ARG A 299 -2.52 16.14 33.16
N ILE A 300 -2.60 16.37 34.47
CA ILE A 300 -2.61 15.34 35.51
C ILE A 300 -3.92 15.49 36.26
N PHE A 301 -4.59 14.39 36.54
CA PHE A 301 -5.88 14.38 37.23
C PHE A 301 -5.92 13.29 38.31
N PRO A 302 -6.54 13.56 39.47
CA PRO A 302 -6.79 12.55 40.48
C PRO A 302 -8.00 11.69 40.09
N ALA A 303 -7.88 10.37 40.28
CA ALA A 303 -8.99 9.44 40.09
C ALA A 303 -8.89 8.24 41.05
N ALA A 304 -10.04 7.60 41.26
CA ALA A 304 -10.12 6.27 41.87
C ALA A 304 -10.80 5.32 40.88
N LEU A 305 -10.27 4.11 40.74
CA LEU A 305 -10.77 3.08 39.85
C LEU A 305 -11.15 1.84 40.66
N GLU A 306 -12.27 1.24 40.27
CA GLU A 306 -12.60 -0.14 40.61
C GLU A 306 -12.34 -0.97 39.35
N VAL A 307 -11.42 -1.92 39.39
CA VAL A 307 -11.02 -2.76 38.26
C VAL A 307 -11.48 -4.19 38.53
N LEU A 308 -12.16 -4.82 37.58
CA LEU A 308 -12.53 -6.23 37.64
C LEU A 308 -11.56 -7.04 36.75
N PRO A 309 -10.56 -7.72 37.33
CA PRO A 309 -9.62 -8.53 36.57
C PRO A 309 -10.27 -9.77 35.99
N VAL A 310 -9.70 -10.28 34.90
CA VAL A 310 -10.10 -11.58 34.33
C VAL A 310 -9.98 -12.69 35.38
N ASN A 311 -10.95 -13.59 35.42
CA ASN A 311 -11.02 -14.73 36.34
C ASN A 311 -11.12 -14.36 37.83
N SER A 312 -11.39 -13.09 38.17
CA SER A 312 -11.64 -12.64 39.55
C SER A 312 -13.12 -12.32 39.75
N LYS A 313 -13.64 -12.55 40.96
CA LYS A 313 -14.95 -12.04 41.39
C LYS A 313 -14.85 -10.75 42.20
N ASP A 314 -13.65 -10.43 42.66
CA ASP A 314 -13.38 -9.29 43.52
C ASP A 314 -12.83 -8.12 42.70
N TRP A 315 -13.39 -6.94 42.95
CA TRP A 315 -12.94 -5.69 42.35
C TRP A 315 -11.69 -5.17 43.08
N LEU A 316 -10.64 -4.90 42.30
CA LEU A 316 -9.42 -4.24 42.77
C LEU A 316 -9.64 -2.73 42.82
N LYS A 317 -9.24 -2.09 43.91
CA LYS A 317 -9.30 -0.63 44.03
C LYS A 317 -7.92 -0.03 43.74
N VAL A 318 -7.88 0.88 42.77
CA VAL A 318 -6.67 1.58 42.34
C VAL A 318 -6.92 3.07 42.40
N SER A 319 -6.13 3.82 43.19
CA SER A 319 -6.28 5.28 43.29
C SER A 319 -4.95 5.99 43.08
N GLY A 320 -5.03 7.26 42.69
CA GLY A 320 -3.85 8.12 42.58
C GLY A 320 -4.04 9.25 41.56
N GLU A 321 -2.90 9.84 41.18
CA GLU A 321 -2.82 10.83 40.12
C GLU A 321 -2.41 10.15 38.80
N PHE A 322 -3.18 10.40 37.75
CA PHE A 322 -3.00 9.81 36.43
C PHE A 322 -2.79 10.89 35.37
N ILE A 323 -2.07 10.51 34.33
CA ILE A 323 -1.97 11.26 33.08
C ILE A 323 -2.87 10.63 32.01
N ASN A 324 -3.05 9.31 32.05
CA ASN A 324 -3.84 8.57 31.07
C ASN A 324 -4.45 7.33 31.72
N ILE A 325 -5.72 7.08 31.44
CA ILE A 325 -6.43 5.83 31.72
C ILE A 325 -6.96 5.36 30.38
N GLU A 326 -6.41 4.27 29.85
CA GLU A 326 -6.68 3.81 28.50
C GLU A 326 -6.95 2.31 28.50
N MET A 327 -7.99 1.89 27.79
CA MET A 327 -8.33 0.50 27.60
C MET A 327 -8.34 0.19 26.11
N ALA A 328 -7.68 -0.90 25.73
CA ALA A 328 -7.71 -1.43 24.38
C ALA A 328 -8.41 -2.80 24.36
N ALA A 329 -9.46 -2.93 23.54
CA ALA A 329 -10.23 -4.16 23.38
C ALA A 329 -9.43 -5.28 22.70
N ARG A 330 -8.36 -4.90 21.99
CA ARG A 330 -7.32 -5.79 21.46
C ARG A 330 -5.96 -5.15 21.67
N ASP A 331 -4.91 -5.97 21.70
CA ASP A 331 -3.54 -5.49 21.81
C ASP A 331 -3.07 -4.87 20.47
N ILE A 332 -3.38 -3.59 20.26
CA ILE A 332 -3.03 -2.83 19.05
C ILE A 332 -1.52 -2.52 18.98
N PHE A 333 -0.77 -2.74 20.07
CA PHE A 333 0.64 -2.35 20.18
C PHE A 333 1.62 -3.53 20.29
N GLY A 334 1.14 -4.77 20.27
CA GLY A 334 1.93 -5.99 20.09
C GLY A 334 2.71 -6.46 21.33
N HIS A 335 2.10 -6.36 22.51
CA HIS A 335 2.71 -6.56 23.82
C HIS A 335 2.56 -7.96 24.43
N LYS A 336 1.45 -8.69 24.22
CA LYS A 336 1.22 -10.03 24.79
C LYS A 336 0.73 -11.06 23.77
N GLU A 337 1.42 -12.19 23.71
CA GLU A 337 0.92 -13.47 23.13
C GLU A 337 -0.16 -14.08 24.02
N LEU A 338 -1.28 -13.39 24.17
CA LEU A 338 -2.52 -14.11 24.38
C LEU A 338 -3.14 -14.24 23.00
N GLU A 339 -3.10 -15.46 22.46
CA GLU A 339 -4.14 -15.98 21.60
C GLU A 339 -5.48 -15.90 22.36
N THR A 340 -5.97 -14.71 22.72
CA THR A 340 -7.33 -14.61 23.26
C THR A 340 -8.24 -15.03 22.13
N ALA A 341 -8.96 -16.13 22.34
CA ALA A 341 -9.92 -16.63 21.38
C ALA A 341 -10.86 -15.49 20.96
N HIS A 342 -11.21 -15.47 19.67
CA HIS A 342 -12.21 -14.53 19.17
C HIS A 342 -13.47 -14.60 20.04
N GLY A 343 -13.83 -13.49 20.69
CA GLY A 343 -15.07 -13.37 21.43
C GLY A 343 -15.01 -13.55 22.96
N GLU A 344 -13.83 -13.66 23.58
CA GLU A 344 -13.74 -13.57 25.06
C GLU A 344 -13.87 -12.10 25.53
N PRO A 345 -14.63 -11.81 26.61
CA PRO A 345 -14.89 -10.46 27.10
C PRO A 345 -13.70 -9.86 27.88
N ILE A 346 -12.51 -9.91 27.31
CA ILE A 346 -11.25 -9.48 27.94
C ILE A 346 -10.65 -8.31 27.15
N ALA A 347 -10.23 -7.26 27.87
CA ALA A 347 -9.46 -6.13 27.36
C ALA A 347 -8.22 -5.81 28.21
N PHE A 348 -7.35 -4.96 27.68
CA PHE A 348 -6.13 -4.49 28.34
C PHE A 348 -6.32 -3.06 28.83
N LEU A 349 -6.26 -2.86 30.14
CA LEU A 349 -6.30 -1.55 30.78
C LEU A 349 -4.88 -1.09 31.11
N HIS A 350 -4.46 0.02 30.52
CA HIS A 350 -3.20 0.69 30.77
C HIS A 350 -3.41 1.98 31.55
N LEU A 351 -2.79 2.08 32.73
CA LEU A 351 -2.82 3.25 33.59
C LEU A 351 -1.45 3.92 33.55
N THR A 352 -1.40 5.14 33.03
CA THR A 352 -0.19 5.97 33.12
C THR A 352 -0.32 6.88 34.34
N ARG A 353 0.41 6.52 35.39
CA ARG A 353 0.51 7.34 36.60
C ARG A 353 1.31 8.61 36.33
N LYS A 354 1.16 9.60 37.22
CA LYS A 354 1.94 10.83 37.21
C LYS A 354 3.43 10.58 36.98
N CYS A 355 3.96 11.13 35.90
CA CYS A 355 5.37 11.08 35.53
C CYS A 355 5.81 12.42 34.92
N SER A 356 7.10 12.58 34.62
CA SER A 356 7.61 13.79 33.96
C SER A 356 7.32 13.78 32.45
N ARG A 357 7.26 14.96 31.81
CA ARG A 357 7.10 15.09 30.34
C ARG A 357 8.13 14.27 29.57
N ILE A 358 9.37 14.21 30.07
CA ILE A 358 10.46 13.43 29.45
C ILE A 358 10.18 11.93 29.55
N GLN A 359 9.67 11.45 30.69
CA GLN A 359 9.27 10.05 30.85
C GLN A 359 8.09 9.71 29.95
N GLN A 360 7.10 10.59 29.85
CA GLN A 360 5.97 10.43 28.95
C GLN A 360 6.40 10.41 27.47
N LEU A 361 7.28 11.32 27.05
CA LEU A 361 7.83 11.34 25.70
C LEU A 361 8.62 10.06 25.39
N LYS A 362 9.40 9.54 26.35
CA LYS A 362 10.08 8.25 26.22
C LYS A 362 9.10 7.09 26.05
N HIS A 363 7.99 7.08 26.80
CA HIS A 363 6.94 6.08 26.65
C HIS A 363 6.33 6.12 25.24
N ILE A 364 5.90 7.30 24.78
CA ILE A 364 5.33 7.50 23.44
C ILE A 364 6.31 7.07 22.34
N TYR A 365 7.60 7.40 22.48
CA TYR A 365 8.63 6.98 21.53
C TYR A 365 8.77 5.44 21.46
N ARG A 366 8.60 4.73 22.59
CA ARG A 366 8.57 3.26 22.59
C ARG A 366 7.31 2.71 21.90
N MET A 367 6.14 3.32 22.16
CA MET A 367 4.89 2.99 21.48
C MET A 367 5.01 3.13 19.95
N SER A 368 5.60 4.24 19.46
CA SER A 368 5.78 4.47 18.01
C SER A 368 6.75 3.50 17.34
N GLY A 369 7.60 2.82 18.11
CA GLY A 369 8.57 1.86 17.62
C GLY A 369 8.16 0.40 17.79
N PHE A 370 6.91 0.12 18.22
CA PHE A 370 6.38 -1.22 18.51
C PHE A 370 7.36 -2.09 19.32
N LYS A 371 8.01 -1.49 20.33
CA LYS A 371 8.98 -2.22 21.15
C LYS A 371 8.24 -3.11 22.14
N SER A 372 8.71 -4.34 22.35
CA SER A 372 8.20 -5.24 23.39
C SER A 372 8.26 -4.64 24.80
N THR A 373 9.11 -3.62 25.03
CA THR A 373 9.28 -2.94 26.32
C THR A 373 8.49 -1.64 26.46
N THR A 374 7.43 -1.46 25.65
CA THR A 374 6.64 -0.24 25.61
C THR A 374 6.03 0.12 26.96
N TYR A 375 5.46 -0.86 27.66
CA TYR A 375 4.87 -0.67 28.99
C TYR A 375 5.84 -0.94 30.15
N ASP A 376 7.13 -1.21 29.88
CA ASP A 376 8.16 -1.46 30.90
C ASP A 376 8.68 -0.14 31.49
N PHE A 377 7.79 0.55 32.18
CA PHE A 377 8.10 1.75 32.95
C PHE A 377 7.42 1.67 34.32
N PRO A 378 8.07 2.13 35.40
CA PRO A 378 7.53 2.05 36.75
C PRO A 378 6.26 2.90 36.97
N PHE A 379 5.96 3.83 36.06
CA PHE A 379 4.78 4.69 36.10
C PHE A 379 3.63 4.16 35.21
N ILE A 380 3.79 2.98 34.60
CA ILE A 380 2.76 2.33 33.80
C ILE A 380 2.31 1.07 34.52
N GLU A 381 1.01 0.95 34.72
CA GLU A 381 0.36 -0.24 35.30
C GLU A 381 -0.56 -0.84 34.23
N SER A 382 -0.55 -2.17 34.08
CA SER A 382 -1.34 -2.86 33.05
C SER A 382 -2.14 -3.99 33.68
N HIS A 383 -3.43 -4.06 33.37
CA HIS A 383 -4.35 -5.08 33.86
C HIS A 383 -5.11 -5.73 32.72
N ASP A 384 -5.27 -7.05 32.77
CA ASP A 384 -6.19 -7.79 31.91
C ASP A 384 -7.56 -7.77 32.64
N ILE A 385 -8.61 -7.25 32.00
CA ILE A 385 -9.88 -6.89 32.68
C ILE A 385 -11.15 -7.34 31.94
N GLU A 386 -12.24 -7.51 32.69
CA GLU A 386 -13.62 -7.73 32.19
C GLU A 386 -14.51 -6.47 32.32
N ALA A 387 -14.18 -5.60 33.28
CA ALA A 387 -14.82 -4.30 33.47
C ALA A 387 -13.93 -3.37 34.30
N PHE A 388 -14.15 -2.07 34.20
CA PHE A 388 -13.63 -1.11 35.15
C PHE A 388 -14.60 0.06 35.34
N ARG A 389 -14.58 0.65 36.53
CA ARG A 389 -15.29 1.87 36.89
C ARG A 389 -14.28 2.92 37.30
N MET A 390 -14.48 4.13 36.82
CA MET A 390 -13.67 5.30 37.12
C MET A 390 -14.50 6.32 37.89
N HIS A 391 -13.95 6.80 38.99
CA HIS A 391 -14.44 7.90 39.80
C HIS A 391 -13.46 9.07 39.64
N LEU A 392 -13.87 10.06 38.85
CA LEU A 392 -13.14 11.31 38.64
C LEU A 392 -13.44 12.28 39.79
N THR A 393 -12.43 13.01 40.24
CA THR A 393 -12.64 14.07 41.24
C THR A 393 -12.95 15.39 40.52
N PRO A 394 -14.06 16.07 40.83
CA PRO A 394 -14.35 17.41 40.32
C PRO A 394 -13.29 18.43 40.75
N GLU A 395 -13.03 19.44 39.91
CA GLU A 395 -12.22 20.61 40.31
C GLU A 395 -12.95 21.41 41.41
N GLU A 396 -12.20 21.93 42.39
CA GLU A 396 -12.71 22.43 43.69
C GLU A 396 -13.60 23.69 43.62
N ASP A 397 -13.79 24.30 42.45
CA ASP A 397 -14.32 25.67 42.36
C ASP A 397 -15.85 25.79 42.51
N GLY A 398 -16.59 24.68 42.59
CA GLY A 398 -18.01 24.64 43.01
C GLY A 398 -19.02 25.45 42.17
N LEU A 399 -18.56 26.16 41.13
CA LEU A 399 -19.31 27.10 40.31
C LEU A 399 -19.49 26.63 38.85
N THR A 400 -18.89 25.51 38.47
CA THR A 400 -18.92 24.94 37.11
C THR A 400 -19.52 23.53 37.14
N GLU A 401 -20.45 23.25 36.21
CA GLU A 401 -20.91 21.88 35.96
C GLU A 401 -19.69 20.97 35.70
N PHE A 402 -19.64 19.78 36.31
CA PHE A 402 -18.59 18.80 36.04
C PHE A 402 -18.56 18.49 34.54
N LEU A 403 -17.47 18.84 33.87
CA LEU A 403 -17.35 18.76 32.43
C LEU A 403 -16.00 18.18 32.03
N ASP A 404 -16.02 16.96 31.48
CA ASP A 404 -14.83 16.32 30.92
C ASP A 404 -15.16 15.51 29.67
N TYR A 405 -14.17 14.81 29.11
CA TYR A 405 -14.33 13.99 27.91
C TYR A 405 -13.69 12.61 28.06
N ILE A 406 -14.34 11.61 27.45
CA ILE A 406 -13.77 10.29 27.20
C ILE A 406 -13.77 10.04 25.71
N ASN A 407 -12.67 9.50 25.20
CA ASN A 407 -12.58 9.07 23.82
C ASN A 407 -13.03 7.61 23.71
N VAL A 408 -13.81 7.30 22.68
CA VAL A 408 -14.26 5.96 22.33
C VAL A 408 -14.08 5.78 20.82
N ASP A 409 -13.17 4.89 20.42
CA ASP A 409 -12.82 4.56 19.03
C ASP A 409 -12.52 5.79 18.16
N GLY A 410 -11.88 6.81 18.73
CA GLY A 410 -11.54 8.04 18.03
C GLY A 410 -12.56 9.17 18.20
N ASP A 411 -13.78 8.90 18.66
CA ASP A 411 -14.80 9.92 18.90
C ASP A 411 -14.74 10.42 20.36
N ALA A 412 -14.77 11.75 20.56
CA ALA A 412 -14.88 12.34 21.91
C ALA A 412 -16.35 12.39 22.39
N PHE A 413 -16.58 11.94 23.62
CA PHE A 413 -17.87 11.98 24.30
C PHE A 413 -17.78 12.76 25.61
N ARG A 414 -18.77 13.61 25.84
CA ARG A 414 -18.86 14.46 27.03
C ARG A 414 -19.24 13.63 28.25
N ILE A 415 -18.52 13.83 29.35
CA ILE A 415 -18.81 13.31 30.68
C ILE A 415 -19.42 14.45 31.50
N THR A 416 -20.61 14.22 32.08
CA THR A 416 -21.32 15.20 32.91
C THR A 416 -21.43 14.78 34.38
N HIS A 417 -20.96 13.57 34.70
CA HIS A 417 -20.95 13.02 36.05
C HIS A 417 -19.59 12.37 36.34
N PRO A 418 -19.05 12.42 37.57
CA PRO A 418 -17.72 11.88 37.88
C PRO A 418 -17.58 10.35 37.73
N ILE A 419 -18.68 9.61 37.54
CA ILE A 419 -18.67 8.14 37.49
C ILE A 419 -18.79 7.67 36.05
N VAL A 420 -17.80 6.92 35.58
CA VAL A 420 -17.78 6.28 34.25
C VAL A 420 -17.60 4.77 34.41
N ASP A 421 -18.52 4.00 33.85
CA ASP A 421 -18.48 2.53 33.85
C ASP A 421 -18.14 2.02 32.46
N VAL A 422 -17.16 1.12 32.38
CA VAL A 422 -16.79 0.43 31.14
C VAL A 422 -16.88 -1.07 31.35
N LYS A 423 -17.66 -1.73 30.50
CA LYS A 423 -17.90 -3.19 30.54
C LYS A 423 -17.58 -3.81 29.21
N ILE A 424 -16.80 -4.89 29.21
CA ILE A 424 -16.39 -5.60 27.99
C ILE A 424 -17.39 -6.72 27.67
N HIS A 425 -17.65 -6.88 26.37
CA HIS A 425 -18.58 -7.86 25.82
C HIS A 425 -17.92 -8.62 24.68
N GLY A 426 -18.02 -9.94 24.74
CA GLY A 426 -17.37 -10.82 23.76
C GLY A 426 -18.01 -10.80 22.38
N ASN A 427 -19.34 -10.76 22.31
CA ASN A 427 -20.09 -11.14 21.10
C ASN A 427 -21.27 -10.21 20.79
N LEU A 428 -21.11 -8.89 20.79
CA LEU A 428 -22.24 -7.99 20.46
C LEU A 428 -22.46 -7.81 18.95
N ILE A 429 -21.40 -7.88 18.16
CA ILE A 429 -21.46 -7.60 16.72
C ILE A 429 -20.59 -8.60 15.95
N GLN A 430 -21.14 -9.14 14.85
CA GLN A 430 -20.37 -9.91 13.89
C GLN A 430 -19.91 -9.00 12.75
N VAL A 431 -18.65 -9.13 12.35
CA VAL A 431 -18.04 -8.30 11.31
C VAL A 431 -17.63 -9.17 10.13
N TYR A 432 -17.90 -8.72 8.90
CA TYR A 432 -17.37 -9.37 7.71
C TYR A 432 -15.86 -9.17 7.61
N GLY A 433 -15.13 -10.27 7.47
CA GLY A 433 -13.68 -10.29 7.48
C GLY A 433 -13.14 -11.59 8.10
N ILE A 434 -11.82 -11.66 8.16
CA ILE A 434 -11.08 -12.81 8.74
C ILE A 434 -10.57 -12.52 10.15
N GLY A 435 -10.57 -11.25 10.58
CA GLY A 435 -10.25 -10.86 11.95
C GLY A 435 -8.79 -11.10 12.32
N LEU A 436 -7.85 -10.53 11.56
CA LEU A 436 -6.41 -10.74 11.78
C LEU A 436 -5.96 -10.34 13.19
N SER A 437 -4.92 -10.99 13.68
CA SER A 437 -4.24 -10.56 14.90
C SER A 437 -3.50 -9.25 14.64
N ALA A 438 -3.43 -8.35 15.64
CA ALA A 438 -2.67 -7.11 15.52
C ALA A 438 -1.18 -7.36 15.18
N LYS A 439 -0.64 -8.52 15.60
CA LYS A 439 0.70 -9.00 15.27
C LYS A 439 0.89 -9.16 13.76
N GLU A 440 -0.07 -9.70 13.02
CA GLU A 440 0.01 -9.84 11.56
C GLU A 440 -0.07 -8.48 10.85
N ALA A 441 -0.92 -7.57 11.33
CA ALA A 441 -1.02 -6.21 10.78
C ALA A 441 0.22 -5.33 11.05
N ILE A 442 0.94 -5.56 12.16
CA ILE A 442 2.13 -4.78 12.58
C ILE A 442 3.44 -5.38 12.05
N LYS A 443 3.53 -6.71 11.92
CA LYS A 443 4.74 -7.42 11.43
C LYS A 443 5.10 -7.06 9.98
N GLU A 444 4.17 -6.46 9.23
CA GLU A 444 4.38 -6.04 7.84
C GLU A 444 4.70 -4.55 7.67
N LEU A 445 4.41 -3.70 8.66
CA LEU A 445 4.87 -2.31 8.69
C LEU A 445 6.39 -2.20 8.94
N LEU A 446 7.02 -3.27 9.43
CA LEU A 446 8.41 -3.30 9.89
C LEU A 446 9.39 -3.98 8.91
N GLN A 447 8.94 -4.52 7.77
CA GLN A 447 9.82 -5.25 6.83
C GLN A 447 10.48 -4.36 5.77
N PHE A 448 11.12 -3.28 6.21
CA PHE A 448 12.08 -2.56 5.38
C PHE A 448 13.35 -2.23 6.20
N VAL A 449 14.50 -2.69 5.68
CA VAL A 449 15.87 -2.11 5.78
C VAL A 449 16.90 -2.75 6.74
N ASP A 450 18.06 -3.13 6.15
CA ASP A 450 19.40 -3.54 6.66
C ASP A 450 19.90 -2.98 8.02
N ILE A 451 19.31 -1.91 8.54
CA ILE A 451 19.69 -1.33 9.83
C ILE A 451 19.12 -2.16 10.99
N VAL A 452 18.03 -2.90 10.76
CA VAL A 452 17.36 -3.70 11.79
C VAL A 452 18.18 -4.94 12.18
N GLU A 453 18.83 -5.62 11.24
CA GLU A 453 19.68 -6.79 11.53
C GLU A 453 20.99 -6.40 12.25
N LEU A 454 21.65 -5.32 11.79
CA LEU A 454 22.82 -4.73 12.47
C LEU A 454 22.46 -4.28 13.91
N LYS A 455 21.29 -3.66 14.09
CA LYS A 455 20.79 -3.25 15.40
C LYS A 455 20.49 -4.45 16.31
N GLN A 456 19.92 -5.52 15.78
CA GLN A 456 19.61 -6.73 16.55
C GLN A 456 20.89 -7.45 16.97
N ALA A 457 21.89 -7.57 16.10
CA ALA A 457 23.18 -8.19 16.44
C ALA A 457 23.98 -7.35 17.46
N LEU A 458 24.08 -6.03 17.25
CA LEU A 458 24.84 -5.13 18.13
C LEU A 458 24.21 -4.96 19.53
N PHE A 459 22.91 -5.20 19.67
CA PHE A 459 22.20 -5.15 20.97
C PHE A 459 22.11 -6.50 21.66
N LYS A 460 22.16 -7.60 20.90
CA LYS A 460 22.10 -8.97 21.47
C LYS A 460 23.34 -9.32 22.28
N ASP A 461 24.50 -8.77 21.91
CA ASP A 461 25.79 -9.04 22.54
C ASP A 461 26.30 -7.84 23.40
N ASP A 462 25.42 -6.89 23.76
CA ASP A 462 25.74 -5.67 24.55
C ASP A 462 26.88 -4.81 23.96
N ILE A 463 27.13 -4.91 22.65
CA ILE A 463 28.25 -4.24 21.96
C ILE A 463 28.06 -2.72 21.91
N LEU A 464 26.84 -2.25 21.64
CA LEU A 464 26.46 -0.84 21.69
C LEU A 464 25.15 -0.68 22.45
N THR A 465 25.08 0.31 23.33
CA THR A 465 23.80 0.66 23.97
C THR A 465 22.86 1.31 22.95
N ALA A 466 21.56 1.18 23.17
CA ALA A 466 20.55 1.83 22.33
C ALA A 466 20.74 3.35 22.21
N TYR A 467 21.33 3.99 23.22
CA TYR A 467 21.64 5.42 23.21
C TYR A 467 22.84 5.77 22.32
N GLU A 468 23.92 4.98 22.37
CA GLU A 468 25.11 5.18 21.55
C GLU A 468 24.81 4.93 20.07
N PHE A 469 24.05 3.88 19.77
CA PHE A 469 23.55 3.61 18.41
C PHE A 469 22.71 4.79 17.90
N ASP A 470 21.76 5.29 18.69
CA ASP A 470 20.90 6.40 18.29
C ASP A 470 21.67 7.72 18.10
N MET A 471 22.72 7.96 18.90
CA MET A 471 23.64 9.09 18.71
C MET A 471 24.44 8.99 17.41
N ILE A 472 24.94 7.79 17.07
CA ILE A 472 25.68 7.53 15.84
C ILE A 472 24.76 7.68 14.62
N ILE A 473 23.52 7.20 14.71
CA ILE A 473 22.53 7.35 13.64
C ILE A 473 22.12 8.82 13.46
N LYS A 474 21.99 9.60 14.55
CA LYS A 474 21.59 11.02 14.51
C LYS A 474 22.68 11.97 14.03
N LYS A 475 23.95 11.67 14.30
CA LYS A 475 25.08 12.51 13.88
C LYS A 475 25.42 12.37 12.39
N ASN A 476 24.94 11.31 11.74
CA ASN A 476 25.35 10.92 10.40
C ASN A 476 24.14 10.93 9.48
N THR A 477 24.25 11.69 8.39
CA THR A 477 23.16 12.00 7.47
C THR A 477 22.95 10.91 6.44
N THR A 478 24.03 10.31 5.93
CA THR A 478 23.95 9.26 4.91
C THR A 478 24.02 7.84 5.49
N ARG A 479 23.57 6.85 4.71
CA ARG A 479 23.57 5.43 5.11
C ARG A 479 25.01 4.92 5.32
N ALA A 480 25.96 5.36 4.50
CA ALA A 480 27.36 4.95 4.63
C ALA A 480 28.07 5.63 5.79
N GLU A 481 27.79 6.91 6.08
CA GLU A 481 28.30 7.58 7.28
C GLU A 481 27.86 6.84 8.56
N ARG A 482 26.60 6.35 8.57
CA ARG A 482 26.06 5.52 9.65
C ARG A 482 26.76 4.17 9.75
N CYS A 483 26.94 3.44 8.65
CA CYS A 483 27.68 2.18 8.64
C CYS A 483 29.14 2.35 9.11
N ARG A 484 29.86 3.34 8.57
CA ARG A 484 31.26 3.62 8.95
C ARG A 484 31.39 3.99 10.43
N SER A 485 30.51 4.86 10.93
CA SER A 485 30.54 5.29 12.33
C SER A 485 30.14 4.18 13.30
N LEU A 486 29.26 3.26 12.89
CA LEU A 486 28.94 2.06 13.66
C LEU A 486 30.15 1.11 13.72
N ILE A 487 30.86 0.89 12.61
CA ILE A 487 32.07 0.06 12.56
C ILE A 487 33.16 0.62 13.48
N LEU A 488 33.39 1.95 13.43
CA LEU A 488 34.36 2.62 14.30
C LEU A 488 33.96 2.57 15.78
N ALA A 489 32.66 2.67 16.10
CA ALA A 489 32.18 2.62 17.48
C ALA A 489 32.32 1.22 18.10
N VAL A 490 32.06 0.15 17.34
CA VAL A 490 32.29 -1.23 17.79
C VAL A 490 33.77 -1.48 18.09
N ARG A 491 34.67 -0.92 17.27
CA ARG A 491 36.12 -0.99 17.50
C ARG A 491 36.54 -0.28 18.78
N GLN A 492 36.05 0.94 19.01
CA GLN A 492 36.40 1.73 20.20
C GLN A 492 36.00 1.05 21.51
N LYS A 493 35.03 0.13 21.45
CA LYS A 493 34.61 -0.71 22.56
C LYS A 493 35.47 -1.97 22.76
N GLY A 494 36.45 -2.21 21.90
CA GLY A 494 37.45 -3.28 22.04
C GLY A 494 37.01 -4.65 21.51
N PHE A 495 35.93 -4.73 20.72
CA PHE A 495 35.48 -5.99 20.14
C PHE A 495 36.36 -6.43 18.95
N PRO A 496 36.62 -7.74 18.78
CA PRO A 496 37.50 -8.24 17.75
C PRO A 496 36.86 -8.13 16.36
N PRO A 497 37.68 -8.03 15.29
CA PRO A 497 37.16 -7.84 13.94
C PRO A 497 36.15 -8.86 13.43
N SER A 498 36.30 -10.11 13.89
CA SER A 498 35.44 -11.23 13.54
C SER A 498 33.95 -11.00 13.86
N VAL A 499 33.65 -10.21 14.89
CA VAL A 499 32.26 -9.91 15.31
C VAL A 499 31.52 -9.10 14.24
N LEU A 500 32.21 -8.13 13.62
CA LEU A 500 31.62 -7.35 12.52
C LEU A 500 31.76 -8.06 11.18
N SER A 501 32.81 -8.86 11.00
CA SER A 501 32.97 -9.70 9.82
C SER A 501 31.79 -10.64 9.63
N ASP A 502 31.40 -11.44 10.63
CA ASP A 502 30.27 -12.38 10.50
C ASP A 502 28.93 -11.71 10.15
N ILE A 503 28.74 -10.47 10.61
CA ILE A 503 27.55 -9.65 10.34
C ILE A 503 27.60 -9.08 8.92
N LEU A 504 28.78 -8.60 8.50
CA LEU A 504 28.97 -7.95 7.21
C LEU A 504 29.20 -8.94 6.07
N ASP A 505 29.71 -10.15 6.33
CA ASP A 505 30.09 -11.13 5.30
C ASP A 505 28.90 -11.55 4.41
N ARG A 506 27.67 -11.48 4.95
CA ARG A 506 26.44 -11.76 4.19
C ARG A 506 26.07 -10.65 3.20
N ASN A 507 26.41 -9.40 3.49
CA ASN A 507 25.88 -8.23 2.76
C ASN A 507 26.95 -7.33 2.13
N HIS A 508 28.17 -7.33 2.68
CA HIS A 508 29.33 -6.50 2.35
C HIS A 508 30.66 -7.28 2.57
N PRO A 509 30.93 -8.35 1.78
CA PRO A 509 32.03 -9.29 2.02
C PRO A 509 33.44 -8.72 1.77
N ASP A 510 33.62 -7.79 0.83
CA ASP A 510 34.91 -7.11 0.60
C ASP A 510 35.22 -6.17 1.78
N LEU A 511 34.19 -5.51 2.33
CA LEU A 511 34.33 -4.71 3.55
C LEU A 511 34.62 -5.58 4.77
N ALA A 512 33.94 -6.72 4.92
CA ALA A 512 34.20 -7.70 5.98
C ALA A 512 35.64 -8.23 5.92
N ALA A 513 36.12 -8.62 4.74
CA ALA A 513 37.49 -9.07 4.51
C ALA A 513 38.53 -7.95 4.75
N LEU A 514 38.23 -6.70 4.38
CA LEU A 514 39.10 -5.55 4.65
C LEU A 514 39.21 -5.29 6.16
N ILE A 515 38.10 -5.41 6.87
CA ILE A 515 37.99 -5.31 8.32
C ILE A 515 38.85 -6.38 9.00
N GLU A 516 38.76 -7.65 8.58
CA GLU A 516 39.57 -8.73 9.14
C GLU A 516 41.06 -8.59 8.85
N ARG A 517 41.40 -8.14 7.64
CA ARG A 517 42.79 -8.07 7.17
C ARG A 517 43.52 -6.82 7.68
N ASP A 518 42.88 -5.66 7.61
CA ASP A 518 43.47 -4.37 7.97
C ASP A 518 42.41 -3.34 8.38
N TRP A 519 41.91 -3.46 9.61
CA TRP A 519 40.92 -2.54 10.19
C TRP A 519 41.32 -1.06 10.16
N ASN A 520 42.62 -0.74 10.23
CA ASN A 520 43.12 0.65 10.21
C ASN A 520 42.91 1.35 8.86
N SER A 521 42.80 0.57 7.79
CA SER A 521 42.53 1.11 6.46
C SER A 521 41.14 1.73 6.35
N VAL A 522 40.12 1.21 7.05
CA VAL A 522 38.74 1.74 7.03
C VAL A 522 38.64 3.11 7.74
N GLU A 523 39.48 3.32 8.74
CA GLU A 523 39.56 4.56 9.51
C GLU A 523 40.32 5.66 8.74
N SER A 524 41.36 5.28 8.00
CA SER A 524 42.14 6.19 7.15
C SER A 524 41.56 6.42 5.75
N MET A 525 40.60 5.60 5.32
CA MET A 525 39.88 5.74 4.05
C MET A 525 39.02 7.01 4.05
N ASP A 526 39.19 7.83 3.00
CA ASP A 526 38.35 9.01 2.82
C ASP A 526 36.90 8.63 2.47
N GLU A 527 35.98 9.54 2.79
CA GLU A 527 34.54 9.30 2.69
C GLU A 527 34.07 8.94 1.28
N LYS A 528 34.69 9.54 0.26
CA LYS A 528 34.38 9.26 -1.14
C LYS A 528 34.84 7.86 -1.52
N SER A 529 36.04 7.45 -1.11
CA SER A 529 36.57 6.10 -1.33
C SER A 529 35.77 5.01 -0.61
N PHE A 530 35.31 5.27 0.62
CA PHE A 530 34.45 4.34 1.37
C PHE A 530 33.07 4.21 0.71
N MET A 531 32.50 5.33 0.27
CA MET A 531 31.25 5.36 -0.49
C MET A 531 31.35 4.64 -1.82
N ASP A 532 32.44 4.85 -2.55
CA ASP A 532 32.70 4.18 -3.81
C ASP A 532 32.89 2.67 -3.60
N MET A 533 33.52 2.22 -2.50
CA MET A 533 33.61 0.79 -2.16
C MET A 533 32.25 0.14 -1.86
N ILE A 534 31.40 0.79 -1.06
CA ILE A 534 30.04 0.31 -0.76
C ILE A 534 29.17 0.31 -2.03
N LYS A 535 29.24 1.38 -2.83
CA LYS A 535 28.50 1.47 -4.10
C LYS A 535 29.02 0.48 -5.14
N ASP A 536 30.32 0.24 -5.19
CA ASP A 536 30.93 -0.73 -6.10
C ASP A 536 30.66 -2.16 -5.63
N GLU A 537 30.46 -2.42 -4.33
CA GLU A 537 29.93 -3.69 -3.81
C GLU A 537 28.44 -3.90 -4.12
N GLU A 538 27.58 -2.89 -3.96
CA GLU A 538 26.17 -2.96 -4.37
C GLU A 538 26.05 -3.14 -5.90
N LYS A 539 26.92 -2.47 -6.66
CA LYS A 539 27.09 -2.62 -8.11
C LYS A 539 27.64 -3.99 -8.46
N LYS A 540 28.64 -4.52 -7.74
CA LYS A 540 29.17 -5.89 -7.88
C LYS A 540 28.11 -6.92 -7.50
N ARG A 541 27.27 -6.70 -6.50
CA ARG A 541 26.17 -7.59 -6.08
C ARG A 541 25.09 -7.65 -7.14
N SER A 542 24.70 -6.50 -7.70
CA SER A 542 23.83 -6.40 -8.87
C SER A 542 24.44 -7.11 -10.09
N ILE A 543 25.75 -6.95 -10.31
CA ILE A 543 26.51 -7.66 -11.36
C ILE A 543 26.65 -9.15 -11.04
N LYS A 544 26.73 -9.57 -9.77
CA LYS A 544 26.93 -10.96 -9.29
C LYS A 544 25.62 -11.74 -9.28
N GLU A 545 24.49 -11.06 -9.07
CA GLU A 545 23.13 -11.56 -9.33
C GLU A 545 22.92 -11.72 -10.83
N VAL A 546 23.30 -10.74 -11.64
CA VAL A 546 23.30 -10.93 -13.11
C VAL A 546 24.28 -12.03 -13.54
N SER A 547 25.41 -12.19 -12.85
CA SER A 547 26.40 -13.25 -13.12
C SER A 547 25.97 -14.62 -12.58
N SER A 548 25.09 -14.69 -11.58
CA SER A 548 24.48 -15.94 -11.10
C SER A 548 23.35 -16.35 -12.03
N GLU A 549 22.58 -15.40 -12.56
CA GLU A 549 21.64 -15.63 -13.66
C GLU A 549 22.40 -16.08 -14.93
N LEU A 550 23.48 -15.40 -15.33
CA LEU A 550 24.38 -15.82 -16.44
C LEU A 550 24.95 -17.24 -16.25
N ARG A 551 25.14 -17.71 -15.02
CA ARG A 551 25.54 -19.09 -14.74
C ARG A 551 24.40 -20.09 -14.96
N LYS A 552 23.16 -19.71 -14.65
CA LYS A 552 21.97 -20.50 -15.04
C LYS A 552 21.84 -20.57 -16.56
N PHE A 553 22.21 -19.52 -17.29
CA PHE A 553 22.30 -19.56 -18.76
C PHE A 553 23.34 -20.56 -19.27
N CYS A 554 24.56 -20.57 -18.73
CA CYS A 554 25.58 -21.57 -19.10
C CYS A 554 25.14 -23.00 -18.77
N GLN A 555 24.39 -23.18 -17.69
CA GLN A 555 23.81 -24.48 -17.34
C GLN A 555 22.78 -24.92 -18.40
N ILE A 556 21.87 -24.03 -18.81
CA ILE A 556 20.89 -24.33 -19.88
C ILE A 556 21.59 -24.66 -21.21
N GLU A 557 22.67 -23.96 -21.57
CA GLU A 557 23.46 -24.30 -22.77
C GLU A 557 24.04 -25.72 -22.70
N ASN A 558 24.62 -26.09 -21.56
CA ASN A 558 25.19 -27.41 -21.35
C ASN A 558 24.12 -28.51 -21.37
N ASP A 559 22.99 -28.27 -20.71
CA ASP A 559 21.83 -29.17 -20.69
C ASP A 559 21.30 -29.37 -22.12
N MET A 560 21.17 -28.31 -22.91
CA MET A 560 20.74 -28.39 -24.31
C MET A 560 21.72 -29.18 -25.19
N GLN A 561 23.04 -29.00 -25.01
CA GLN A 561 24.03 -29.76 -25.76
C GLN A 561 24.03 -31.24 -25.37
N GLN A 562 23.71 -31.55 -24.11
CA GLN A 562 23.59 -32.92 -23.62
C GLN A 562 22.34 -33.61 -24.16
N GLU A 563 21.17 -32.98 -24.05
CA GLU A 563 19.91 -33.50 -24.60
C GLU A 563 20.00 -33.78 -26.11
N LEU A 564 20.69 -32.91 -26.85
CA LEU A 564 20.88 -33.09 -28.31
C LEU A 564 21.81 -34.26 -28.64
N ARG A 565 22.76 -34.58 -27.76
CA ARG A 565 23.60 -35.78 -27.89
C ARG A 565 22.78 -37.03 -27.60
N GLU A 566 22.00 -37.03 -26.52
CA GLU A 566 21.14 -38.15 -26.14
C GLU A 566 20.09 -38.46 -27.21
N LEU A 567 19.49 -37.43 -27.84
CA LEU A 567 18.58 -37.62 -28.96
C LEU A 567 19.26 -38.23 -30.19
N ARG A 568 20.50 -37.80 -30.50
CA ARG A 568 21.27 -38.42 -31.60
C ARG A 568 21.58 -39.88 -31.30
N GLU A 569 21.89 -40.21 -30.05
CA GLU A 569 22.12 -41.59 -29.60
C GLU A 569 20.84 -42.42 -29.71
N LYS A 570 19.69 -41.89 -29.27
CA LYS A 570 18.38 -42.55 -29.37
C LYS A 570 17.94 -42.78 -30.82
N VAL A 571 18.11 -41.78 -31.68
CA VAL A 571 17.84 -41.91 -33.12
C VAL A 571 18.76 -42.96 -33.74
N ARG A 572 20.02 -43.05 -33.27
CA ARG A 572 20.97 -44.08 -33.69
C ARG A 572 20.59 -45.48 -33.18
N THR A 573 20.12 -45.66 -31.95
CA THR A 573 19.69 -46.98 -31.46
C THR A 573 18.38 -47.43 -32.10
N LEU A 574 17.44 -46.52 -32.31
CA LEU A 574 16.20 -46.81 -33.05
C LEU A 574 16.50 -47.21 -34.51
N TYR A 575 17.56 -46.68 -35.12
CA TYR A 575 18.04 -47.07 -36.46
C TYR A 575 18.42 -48.55 -36.57
N GLU A 576 18.78 -49.23 -35.48
CA GLU A 576 19.17 -50.65 -35.49
C GLU A 576 17.97 -51.62 -35.50
N GLU A 577 16.72 -51.13 -35.36
CA GLU A 577 15.51 -51.97 -35.19
C GLU A 577 14.51 -52.03 -36.40
N HIS A 578 14.82 -51.41 -37.55
CA HIS A 578 14.11 -51.60 -38.85
C HIS A 578 12.57 -51.39 -38.91
N ASP A 579 12.04 -50.20 -38.56
CA ASP A 579 10.64 -49.80 -38.92
C ASP A 579 10.51 -48.30 -39.30
N GLU A 580 10.82 -47.97 -40.55
CA GLU A 580 11.33 -46.64 -40.95
C GLU A 580 10.31 -45.47 -40.91
N LEU A 581 9.00 -45.72 -41.06
CA LEU A 581 7.99 -44.65 -41.19
C LEU A 581 7.49 -44.11 -39.84
N ARG A 582 7.11 -45.02 -38.93
CA ARG A 582 6.70 -44.68 -37.55
C ARG A 582 7.83 -44.00 -36.79
N MET A 583 9.07 -44.40 -37.08
CA MET A 583 10.26 -43.81 -36.48
C MET A 583 10.46 -42.34 -36.90
N TYR A 584 10.17 -41.97 -38.15
CA TYR A 584 10.29 -40.59 -38.60
C TYR A 584 9.25 -39.67 -37.94
N GLU A 585 8.01 -40.15 -37.81
CA GLU A 585 6.93 -39.44 -37.14
C GLU A 585 7.23 -39.25 -35.65
N GLN A 586 7.67 -40.31 -34.96
CA GLN A 586 8.05 -40.24 -33.54
C GLN A 586 9.22 -39.28 -33.31
N ALA A 587 10.25 -39.35 -34.15
CA ALA A 587 11.39 -38.46 -34.06
C ALA A 587 11.03 -36.99 -34.38
N GLN A 588 10.05 -36.73 -35.25
CA GLN A 588 9.56 -35.36 -35.48
C GLN A 588 8.79 -34.80 -34.28
N ILE A 589 7.96 -35.63 -33.64
CA ILE A 589 7.17 -35.25 -32.46
C ILE A 589 8.11 -34.89 -31.31
N GLU A 590 9.02 -35.80 -30.93
CA GLU A 590 9.97 -35.57 -29.83
C GLU A 590 10.81 -34.30 -30.06
N LEU A 591 11.21 -34.06 -31.31
CA LEU A 591 12.05 -32.92 -31.65
C LEU A 591 11.26 -31.60 -31.69
N SER A 592 9.97 -31.64 -32.02
CA SER A 592 9.06 -30.49 -31.94
C SER A 592 8.78 -30.08 -30.48
N GLU A 593 8.59 -31.05 -29.59
CA GLU A 593 8.37 -30.83 -28.17
C GLU A 593 9.62 -30.31 -27.48
N MET A 594 10.80 -30.85 -27.82
CA MET A 594 12.07 -30.33 -27.31
C MET A 594 12.26 -28.87 -27.71
N LYS A 595 11.95 -28.52 -28.97
CA LYS A 595 12.03 -27.12 -29.45
C LYS A 595 11.08 -26.20 -28.67
N GLN A 596 9.88 -26.67 -28.34
CA GLN A 596 8.89 -25.90 -27.60
C GLN A 596 9.28 -25.71 -26.13
N ARG A 597 9.64 -26.79 -25.43
CA ARG A 597 10.13 -26.76 -24.04
C ARG A 597 11.32 -25.81 -23.87
N GLN A 598 12.25 -25.81 -24.81
CA GLN A 598 13.43 -24.95 -24.75
C GLN A 598 13.11 -23.48 -25.11
N ASN A 599 12.19 -23.22 -26.05
CA ASN A 599 11.72 -21.86 -26.31
C ASN A 599 11.03 -21.25 -25.08
N THR A 600 10.21 -22.02 -24.36
CA THR A 600 9.54 -21.57 -23.13
C THR A 600 10.54 -21.27 -22.01
N LYS A 601 11.58 -22.10 -21.84
CA LYS A 601 12.68 -21.82 -20.89
C LYS A 601 13.40 -20.52 -21.22
N ILE A 602 13.67 -20.27 -22.51
CA ILE A 602 14.32 -19.03 -22.98
C ILE A 602 13.40 -17.82 -22.77
N GLU A 603 12.11 -17.92 -23.09
CA GLU A 603 11.13 -16.84 -22.94
C GLU A 603 10.89 -16.46 -21.48
N ASN A 604 10.77 -17.44 -20.58
CA ASN A 604 10.65 -17.20 -19.14
C ASN A 604 11.89 -16.49 -18.58
N LEU A 605 13.08 -16.84 -19.05
CA LEU A 605 14.32 -16.25 -18.58
C LEU A 605 14.51 -14.82 -19.14
N VAL A 606 14.10 -14.58 -20.39
CA VAL A 606 14.01 -13.22 -20.97
C VAL A 606 13.00 -12.37 -20.20
N HIS A 607 11.86 -12.93 -19.83
CA HIS A 607 10.85 -12.24 -19.02
C HIS A 607 11.40 -11.91 -17.61
N GLN A 608 12.07 -12.85 -16.95
CA GLN A 608 12.72 -12.62 -15.66
C GLN A 608 13.82 -11.54 -15.72
N LEU A 609 14.62 -11.52 -16.80
CA LEU A 609 15.60 -10.44 -17.04
C LEU A 609 14.92 -9.09 -17.31
N SER A 610 13.78 -9.07 -18.00
CA SER A 610 12.98 -7.86 -18.24
C SER A 610 12.38 -7.31 -16.94
N MET A 611 11.82 -8.16 -16.09
CA MET A 611 11.30 -7.80 -14.77
C MET A 611 12.42 -7.32 -13.82
N SER A 612 13.62 -7.87 -13.96
CA SER A 612 14.79 -7.43 -13.20
C SER A 612 15.30 -6.07 -13.68
N LYS A 613 15.15 -5.76 -14.98
CA LYS A 613 15.43 -4.44 -15.56
C LYS A 613 14.48 -3.36 -15.01
N GLU A 614 13.18 -3.67 -14.88
CA GLU A 614 12.20 -2.74 -14.28
C GLU A 614 12.48 -2.40 -12.81
N LYS A 615 13.03 -3.34 -12.03
CA LYS A 615 13.47 -3.06 -10.65
C LYS A 615 14.68 -2.12 -10.58
N ILE A 616 15.45 -2.02 -11.66
CA ILE A 616 16.66 -1.18 -11.74
C ILE A 616 16.31 0.23 -12.26
N ASP A 617 15.32 0.36 -13.14
CA ASP A 617 14.87 1.65 -13.67
C ASP A 617 13.95 2.40 -12.68
N LYS A 618 14.49 3.37 -11.93
CA LYS A 618 13.70 4.28 -11.07
C LYS A 618 12.71 5.10 -11.92
N ILE A 619 11.43 5.19 -11.51
CA ILE A 619 10.42 6.02 -12.19
C ILE A 619 10.84 7.52 -12.18
N PRO A 620 10.90 8.21 -13.34
CA PRO A 620 11.27 9.62 -13.38
C PRO A 620 10.25 10.51 -12.65
N THR A 621 10.74 11.46 -11.85
CA THR A 621 9.89 12.33 -11.01
C THR A 621 9.95 13.79 -11.46
N CYS A 622 8.77 14.38 -11.67
CA CYS A 622 8.53 15.79 -12.01
C CYS A 622 7.96 16.52 -10.79
N LEU A 623 8.47 17.69 -10.45
CA LEU A 623 8.04 18.49 -9.30
C LEU A 623 7.49 19.85 -9.73
N LEU A 624 6.33 20.27 -9.22
CA LEU A 624 5.84 21.64 -9.36
C LEU A 624 6.22 22.46 -8.11
N LEU A 625 6.97 23.55 -8.31
CA LEU A 625 7.56 24.36 -7.24
C LEU A 625 7.26 25.85 -7.46
N GLY A 626 6.88 26.58 -6.40
CA GLY A 626 6.64 28.03 -6.48
C GLY A 626 5.69 28.49 -5.36
N ASP A 627 5.45 29.79 -5.25
CA ASP A 627 4.67 30.39 -4.14
C ASP A 627 3.25 29.85 -4.00
N CYS A 628 2.67 30.06 -2.81
CA CYS A 628 1.24 29.80 -2.60
C CYS A 628 0.40 30.57 -3.63
N GLN A 629 -0.73 29.96 -4.03
CA GLN A 629 -1.70 30.58 -4.94
C GLN A 629 -1.18 30.89 -6.36
N THR A 630 -0.02 30.37 -6.78
CA THR A 630 0.44 30.56 -8.17
C THR A 630 -0.37 29.81 -9.22
N GLY A 631 -1.14 28.78 -8.81
CA GLY A 631 -2.01 28.01 -9.71
C GLY A 631 -1.52 26.58 -10.03
N LYS A 632 -0.50 26.07 -9.33
CA LYS A 632 0.04 24.71 -9.50
C LYS A 632 -1.03 23.62 -9.46
N SER A 633 -1.85 23.62 -8.41
CA SER A 633 -2.90 22.61 -8.22
C SER A 633 -4.03 22.77 -9.24
N SER A 634 -4.39 24.01 -9.59
CA SER A 634 -5.38 24.30 -10.65
C SER A 634 -4.90 23.81 -12.02
N LEU A 635 -3.61 23.93 -12.31
CA LEU A 635 -3.00 23.40 -13.54
C LEU A 635 -3.16 21.87 -13.63
N LEU A 636 -2.78 21.15 -12.57
CA LEU A 636 -2.88 19.69 -12.55
C LEU A 636 -4.33 19.22 -12.55
N GLN A 637 -5.18 19.86 -11.75
CA GLN A 637 -6.61 19.55 -11.71
C GLN A 637 -7.23 19.70 -13.09
N ARG A 638 -6.90 20.79 -13.80
CA ARG A 638 -7.43 21.01 -15.12
C ARG A 638 -6.90 20.00 -16.14
N PHE A 639 -5.62 19.63 -16.07
CA PHE A 639 -5.04 18.64 -16.97
C PHE A 639 -5.62 17.23 -16.78
N PHE A 640 -5.79 16.77 -15.54
CA PHE A 640 -6.25 15.40 -15.27
C PHE A 640 -7.75 15.21 -15.29
N TYR A 641 -8.50 16.25 -14.90
CA TYR A 641 -9.92 16.10 -14.61
C TYR A 641 -10.80 17.03 -15.46
N ASP A 642 -10.21 17.87 -16.31
CA ASP A 642 -10.91 18.89 -17.10
C ASP A 642 -11.90 19.74 -16.26
N THR A 643 -11.50 20.06 -15.03
CA THR A 643 -12.28 20.88 -14.09
C THR A 643 -11.46 22.05 -13.57
N PHE A 644 -12.14 23.13 -13.18
CA PHE A 644 -11.54 24.30 -12.56
C PHE A 644 -12.43 24.80 -11.42
N ASP A 645 -11.92 24.76 -10.19
CA ASP A 645 -12.62 25.23 -9.01
C ASP A 645 -12.29 26.70 -8.72
N GLN A 646 -13.31 27.51 -8.45
CA GLN A 646 -13.14 28.92 -8.06
C GLN A 646 -12.78 29.08 -6.57
N ILE A 647 -12.92 28.03 -5.76
CA ILE A 647 -12.66 28.06 -4.32
C ILE A 647 -11.23 27.58 -4.06
N TYR A 648 -10.40 28.45 -3.48
CA TYR A 648 -9.01 28.09 -3.16
C TYR A 648 -8.93 27.15 -1.95
N ILE A 649 -8.40 25.94 -2.17
CA ILE A 649 -8.03 24.99 -1.12
C ILE A 649 -6.49 24.90 -1.07
N PRO A 650 -5.83 25.21 0.06
CA PRO A 650 -4.37 25.17 0.15
C PRO A 650 -3.79 23.76 0.07
N THR A 651 -2.97 23.50 -0.94
CA THR A 651 -2.23 22.23 -1.11
C THR A 651 -1.03 22.14 -0.16
N VAL A 652 -0.81 20.94 0.39
CA VAL A 652 0.35 20.59 1.23
C VAL A 652 1.36 19.79 0.39
N TYR A 653 0.92 18.63 -0.09
CA TYR A 653 1.64 17.69 -0.92
C TYR A 653 0.62 16.78 -1.60
N ASP A 654 0.76 16.58 -2.91
CA ASP A 654 -0.02 15.60 -3.68
C ASP A 654 0.89 14.89 -4.67
N GLU A 655 0.72 13.58 -4.81
CA GLU A 655 1.55 12.73 -5.67
C GLU A 655 0.67 11.98 -6.65
N MET A 656 0.97 12.12 -7.93
CA MET A 656 0.23 11.51 -9.02
C MET A 656 1.19 10.74 -9.92
N THR A 657 0.75 9.61 -10.48
CA THR A 657 1.51 8.87 -11.49
C THR A 657 0.77 8.96 -12.82
N VAL A 658 1.50 9.26 -13.89
CA VAL A 658 0.98 9.43 -15.24
C VAL A 658 1.63 8.45 -16.17
N GLU A 659 0.83 7.83 -17.01
CA GLU A 659 1.28 7.02 -18.14
C GLU A 659 1.00 7.83 -19.41
N THR A 660 2.06 8.13 -20.16
CA THR A 660 1.97 8.94 -21.37
C THR A 660 2.98 8.48 -22.41
N THR A 661 2.69 8.73 -23.68
CA THR A 661 3.56 8.37 -24.80
C THR A 661 4.51 9.53 -25.12
N ILE A 662 5.82 9.30 -24.99
CA ILE A 662 6.86 10.29 -25.28
C ILE A 662 7.86 9.65 -26.25
N TYR A 663 8.07 10.28 -27.41
CA TYR A 663 8.88 9.75 -28.51
C TYR A 663 8.45 8.33 -28.93
N ASP A 664 7.14 8.12 -29.07
CA ASP A 664 6.51 6.83 -29.44
C ASP A 664 6.77 5.67 -28.45
N ILE A 665 7.19 5.99 -27.23
CA ILE A 665 7.42 5.02 -26.16
C ILE A 665 6.49 5.34 -25.00
N GLU A 666 5.79 4.33 -24.49
CA GLU A 666 5.02 4.46 -23.25
C GLU A 666 5.96 4.67 -22.06
N ARG A 667 5.78 5.78 -21.35
CA ARG A 667 6.57 6.17 -20.20
C ARG A 667 5.66 6.38 -19.00
N ARG A 668 6.07 5.82 -17.86
CA ARG A 668 5.46 6.09 -16.56
C ARG A 668 6.26 7.19 -15.87
N LEU A 669 5.59 8.25 -15.45
CA LEU A 669 6.18 9.42 -14.80
C LEU A 669 5.46 9.70 -13.48
N ARG A 670 6.20 10.18 -12.49
CA ARG A 670 5.66 10.65 -11.21
C ARG A 670 5.60 12.16 -11.21
N ILE A 671 4.50 12.75 -10.74
CA ILE A 671 4.30 14.18 -10.60
C ILE A 671 4.01 14.50 -9.14
N ILE A 672 4.69 15.50 -8.61
CA ILE A 672 4.52 15.97 -7.23
C ILE A 672 4.05 17.43 -7.26
N ASP A 673 2.88 17.68 -6.69
CA ASP A 673 2.38 19.03 -6.39
C ASP A 673 2.73 19.38 -4.94
N MET A 674 3.47 20.46 -4.73
CA MET A 674 3.90 20.87 -3.40
C MET A 674 3.37 22.27 -3.05
N GLY A 675 2.89 22.42 -1.81
CA GLY A 675 2.49 23.71 -1.28
C GLY A 675 3.64 24.72 -1.25
N GLY A 676 3.37 25.96 -1.68
CA GLY A 676 4.37 27.03 -1.73
C GLY A 676 4.66 27.75 -0.40
N GLY A 677 4.06 27.31 0.69
CA GLY A 677 4.15 27.99 1.99
C GLY A 677 5.45 27.67 2.74
N ASP A 678 5.96 28.62 3.51
CA ASP A 678 7.21 28.45 4.28
C ASP A 678 7.12 27.39 5.37
N ARG A 679 5.91 27.10 5.84
CA ARG A 679 5.61 26.00 6.76
C ARG A 679 5.96 24.60 6.23
N TYR A 680 6.24 24.45 4.93
CA TYR A 680 6.62 23.17 4.32
C TYR A 680 8.11 23.08 3.97
N SER A 681 8.93 24.08 4.35
CA SER A 681 10.37 24.12 4.05
C SER A 681 11.12 22.87 4.51
N ALA A 682 10.73 22.27 5.65
CA ALA A 682 11.35 21.05 6.19
C ALA A 682 11.08 19.79 5.36
N LEU A 683 10.02 19.77 4.53
CA LEU A 683 9.68 18.61 3.68
C LEU A 683 10.37 18.66 2.32
N ARG A 684 10.75 19.85 1.85
CA ARG A 684 11.30 20.08 0.51
C ARG A 684 12.60 19.31 0.22
N PRO A 685 13.57 19.18 1.15
CA PRO A 685 14.82 18.45 0.89
C PRO A 685 14.60 17.01 0.42
N PHE A 686 13.65 16.29 1.04
CA PHE A 686 13.34 14.90 0.71
C PHE A 686 12.69 14.72 -0.66
N ILE A 687 12.08 15.78 -1.19
CA ILE A 687 11.40 15.80 -2.48
C ILE A 687 12.36 16.28 -3.57
N TYR A 688 13.15 17.32 -3.28
CA TYR A 688 14.19 17.84 -4.17
C TYR A 688 15.18 16.76 -4.59
N GLU A 689 15.63 15.91 -3.66
CA GLU A 689 16.57 14.82 -3.95
C GLU A 689 16.04 13.84 -5.02
N LYS A 690 14.71 13.66 -5.10
CA LYS A 690 14.07 12.71 -6.00
C LYS A 690 13.67 13.34 -7.35
N ALA A 691 13.62 14.66 -7.44
CA ALA A 691 13.15 15.37 -8.62
C ALA A 691 14.19 15.34 -9.76
N ILE A 692 13.76 14.90 -10.94
CA ILE A 692 14.57 14.90 -12.17
C ILE A 692 14.26 16.15 -12.99
N ALA A 693 12.98 16.50 -13.08
CA ALA A 693 12.51 17.74 -13.71
C ALA A 693 11.71 18.57 -12.70
N VAL A 694 11.86 19.89 -12.74
CA VAL A 694 11.16 20.83 -11.86
C VAL A 694 10.51 21.94 -12.67
N ALA A 695 9.22 22.13 -12.49
CA ALA A 695 8.45 23.26 -13.00
C ALA A 695 8.37 24.37 -11.96
N LEU A 696 9.11 25.46 -12.19
CA LEU A 696 9.11 26.68 -11.39
C LEU A 696 7.89 27.53 -11.79
N CYS A 697 6.83 27.43 -11.01
CA CYS A 697 5.52 27.98 -11.29
C CYS A 697 5.35 29.39 -10.71
N ILE A 698 5.13 30.37 -11.57
CA ILE A 698 4.91 31.78 -11.24
C ILE A 698 3.48 32.19 -11.59
N ASP A 699 2.93 33.16 -10.86
CA ASP A 699 1.72 33.86 -11.25
C ASP A 699 2.13 35.13 -11.98
N LEU A 700 1.78 35.22 -13.27
CA LEU A 700 2.21 36.33 -14.10
C LEU A 700 1.73 37.68 -13.54
N THR A 701 0.57 37.72 -12.90
CA THR A 701 0.04 38.95 -12.32
C THR A 701 0.65 39.33 -10.96
N ASN A 702 1.41 38.43 -10.34
CA ASN A 702 2.03 38.67 -9.04
C ASN A 702 3.54 38.87 -9.18
N PRO A 703 4.04 40.12 -9.08
CA PRO A 703 5.46 40.44 -9.28
C PRO A 703 6.36 39.75 -8.25
N THR A 704 5.85 39.50 -7.03
CA THR A 704 6.61 38.82 -5.98
C THR A 704 6.87 37.35 -6.31
N SER A 705 5.93 36.68 -6.99
CA SER A 705 6.12 35.27 -7.36
C SER A 705 7.27 35.08 -8.35
N ILE A 706 7.53 36.09 -9.21
CA ILE A 706 8.63 36.10 -10.17
C ILE A 706 9.96 36.33 -9.47
N THR A 707 10.03 37.30 -8.55
CA THR A 707 11.27 37.60 -7.80
C THR A 707 11.66 36.46 -6.87
N GLN A 708 10.69 35.75 -6.28
CA GLN A 708 10.91 34.61 -5.40
C GLN A 708 11.54 33.40 -6.10
N ILE A 709 11.41 33.26 -7.43
CA ILE A 709 12.15 32.22 -8.16
C ILE A 709 13.65 32.38 -7.94
N VAL A 710 14.17 33.60 -8.10
CA VAL A 710 15.61 33.90 -7.98
C VAL A 710 16.05 33.99 -6.52
N GLN A 711 15.20 34.57 -5.66
CA GLN A 711 15.57 34.86 -4.27
C GLN A 711 15.44 33.64 -3.35
N LYS A 712 14.57 32.68 -3.69
CA LYS A 712 14.18 31.59 -2.80
C LYS A 712 14.14 30.24 -3.51
N TRP A 713 13.24 30.04 -4.47
CA TRP A 713 12.91 28.69 -4.95
C TRP A 713 14.04 28.01 -5.70
N LEU A 714 14.73 28.73 -6.58
CA LEU A 714 15.84 28.19 -7.33
C LEU A 714 17.08 27.98 -6.44
N PRO A 715 17.51 28.93 -5.58
CA PRO A 715 18.57 28.67 -4.60
C PRO A 715 18.26 27.50 -3.65
N ASP A 716 17.05 27.45 -3.08
CA ASP A 716 16.61 26.40 -2.16
C ASP A 716 16.64 25.02 -2.82
N LEU A 717 16.14 24.88 -4.05
CA LEU A 717 16.26 23.65 -4.83
C LEU A 717 17.73 23.25 -5.03
N ARG A 718 18.59 24.21 -5.41
CA ARG A 718 19.99 23.94 -5.77
C ARG A 718 20.85 23.55 -4.57
N CYS A 719 20.47 23.93 -3.34
CA CYS A 719 21.11 23.43 -2.11
C CYS A 719 21.04 21.90 -1.96
N TYR A 720 19.98 21.27 -2.48
CA TYR A 720 19.73 19.84 -2.31
C TYR A 720 19.83 19.05 -3.63
N ASN A 721 19.55 19.68 -4.77
CA ASN A 721 19.63 19.06 -6.07
C ASN A 721 20.18 20.03 -7.13
N SER A 722 21.50 19.94 -7.34
CA SER A 722 22.22 20.74 -8.34
C SER A 722 22.02 20.27 -9.78
N ARG A 723 21.40 19.10 -10.00
CA ARG A 723 21.29 18.44 -11.32
C ARG A 723 19.89 18.48 -11.93
N ALA A 724 18.85 18.75 -11.15
CA ALA A 724 17.48 18.76 -11.64
C ALA A 724 17.27 19.80 -12.76
N ALA A 725 16.77 19.35 -13.90
CA ALA A 725 16.43 20.23 -15.02
C ALA A 725 15.20 21.06 -14.68
N CYS A 726 15.24 22.36 -14.93
CA CYS A 726 14.17 23.27 -14.54
C CYS A 726 13.49 23.90 -15.76
N MET A 727 12.19 24.11 -15.69
CA MET A 727 11.45 24.97 -16.60
C MET A 727 10.63 25.99 -15.81
N ILE A 728 10.38 27.15 -16.37
CA ILE A 728 9.46 28.14 -15.77
C ILE A 728 8.07 27.94 -16.37
N LEU A 729 7.05 27.89 -15.51
CA LEU A 729 5.65 27.88 -15.90
C LEU A 729 4.99 29.20 -15.49
N GLY A 730 4.66 30.03 -16.48
CA GLY A 730 3.88 31.26 -16.31
C GLY A 730 2.40 30.92 -16.25
N LEU A 731 1.82 30.95 -15.05
CA LEU A 731 0.43 30.59 -14.82
C LEU A 731 -0.46 31.85 -14.79
N LYS A 732 -1.77 31.62 -15.00
CA LYS A 732 -2.84 32.62 -14.96
C LYS A 732 -2.77 33.69 -16.07
N THR A 733 -2.49 33.27 -17.30
CA THR A 733 -2.52 34.19 -18.45
C THR A 733 -3.88 34.85 -18.66
N ASP A 734 -4.97 34.20 -18.23
CA ASP A 734 -6.34 34.74 -18.24
C ASP A 734 -6.48 36.07 -17.48
N LEU A 735 -5.71 36.23 -16.40
CA LEU A 735 -5.76 37.43 -15.56
C LEU A 735 -5.01 38.64 -16.16
N ARG A 736 -4.37 38.52 -17.33
CA ARG A 736 -3.85 39.69 -18.06
C ARG A 736 -4.96 40.66 -18.51
N LYS A 737 -6.19 40.17 -18.60
CA LYS A 737 -7.38 40.96 -18.92
C LYS A 737 -7.91 41.75 -17.71
N ASP A 738 -7.42 41.48 -16.49
CA ASP A 738 -7.80 42.20 -15.28
C ASP A 738 -6.95 43.46 -15.13
N GLU A 739 -7.54 44.61 -15.46
CA GLU A 739 -6.91 45.94 -15.36
C GLU A 739 -6.34 46.20 -13.95
N SER A 740 -7.03 45.75 -12.90
CA SER A 740 -6.57 45.93 -11.52
C SER A 740 -5.30 45.14 -11.21
N ALA A 741 -5.13 43.98 -11.82
CA ALA A 741 -3.96 43.13 -11.65
C ALA A 741 -2.75 43.70 -12.41
N VAL A 742 -2.99 44.21 -13.63
CA VAL A 742 -1.98 44.89 -14.45
C VAL A 742 -1.51 46.18 -13.76
N GLU A 743 -2.41 47.01 -13.26
CA GLU A 743 -2.08 48.24 -12.53
C GLU A 743 -1.21 47.96 -11.31
N ARG A 744 -1.57 46.96 -10.48
CA ARG A 744 -0.76 46.58 -9.30
C ARG A 744 0.66 46.15 -9.68
N TYR A 745 0.81 45.40 -10.76
CA TYR A 745 2.12 44.97 -11.25
C TYR A 745 2.95 46.14 -11.77
N CYS A 746 2.36 47.01 -12.60
CA CYS A 746 3.02 48.19 -13.15
C CYS A 746 3.43 49.17 -12.05
N GLN A 747 2.57 49.39 -11.04
CA GLN A 747 2.91 50.19 -9.86
C GLN A 747 4.10 49.62 -9.08
N TYR A 748 4.19 48.29 -8.96
CA TYR A 748 5.30 47.64 -8.25
C TYR A 748 6.66 47.89 -8.93
N TYR A 749 6.70 47.95 -10.27
CA TYR A 749 7.92 48.15 -11.04
C TYR A 749 8.12 49.58 -11.57
N GLY A 750 7.15 50.48 -11.39
CA GLY A 750 7.19 51.86 -11.90
C GLY A 750 7.10 51.92 -13.43
N LEU A 751 6.23 51.11 -14.03
CA LEU A 751 6.05 50.96 -15.48
C LEU A 751 4.72 51.52 -15.95
N ASP A 752 4.63 51.84 -17.23
CA ASP A 752 3.33 52.08 -17.87
C ASP A 752 2.62 50.75 -18.16
N THR A 753 1.28 50.76 -18.25
CA THR A 753 0.47 49.54 -18.47
C THR A 753 0.77 48.88 -19.82
N GLU A 754 1.16 49.66 -20.84
CA GLU A 754 1.57 49.16 -22.15
C GLU A 754 2.87 48.34 -22.09
N GLU A 755 3.70 48.53 -21.06
CA GLU A 755 4.98 47.85 -20.89
C GLU A 755 4.86 46.51 -20.13
N PHE A 756 3.69 46.20 -19.55
CA PHE A 756 3.47 45.05 -18.64
C PHE A 756 3.93 43.71 -19.22
N GLU A 757 3.44 43.31 -20.39
CA GLU A 757 3.78 42.01 -21.00
C GLU A 757 5.24 41.96 -21.46
N THR A 758 5.73 43.06 -22.04
CA THR A 758 7.12 43.18 -22.52
C THR A 758 8.10 43.06 -21.35
N HIS A 759 7.77 43.66 -20.21
CA HIS A 759 8.57 43.60 -19.01
C HIS A 759 8.60 42.19 -18.39
N GLN A 760 7.44 41.52 -18.27
CA GLN A 760 7.35 40.14 -17.81
C GLN A 760 8.25 39.20 -18.63
N ARG A 761 8.09 39.25 -19.95
CA ARG A 761 8.87 38.40 -20.89
C ARG A 761 10.36 38.70 -20.81
N HIS A 762 10.75 39.96 -20.64
CA HIS A 762 12.15 40.35 -20.48
C HIS A 762 12.77 39.80 -19.19
N ILE A 763 12.07 39.90 -18.05
CA ILE A 763 12.56 39.35 -16.78
C ILE A 763 12.68 37.83 -16.85
N ILE A 764 11.64 37.15 -17.32
CA ILE A 764 11.62 35.68 -17.39
C ILE A 764 12.65 35.18 -18.41
N GLY A 765 12.79 35.86 -19.54
CA GLY A 765 13.80 35.56 -20.56
C GLY A 765 15.24 35.62 -20.02
N LYS A 766 15.51 36.50 -19.04
CA LYS A 766 16.83 36.55 -18.35
C LYS A 766 17.08 35.35 -17.42
N LEU A 767 16.05 34.60 -17.04
CA LEU A 767 16.16 33.41 -16.20
C LEU A 767 16.38 32.15 -17.03
N VAL A 768 15.83 32.10 -18.25
CA VAL A 768 16.07 30.99 -19.17
C VAL A 768 17.56 30.95 -19.54
N GLY A 769 18.18 29.77 -19.42
CA GLY A 769 19.61 29.55 -19.60
C GLY A 769 20.46 29.71 -18.34
N LYS A 770 19.90 30.15 -17.21
CA LYS A 770 20.61 30.24 -15.93
C LYS A 770 20.32 29.05 -15.02
N ASP A 771 21.34 28.57 -14.31
CA ASP A 771 21.23 27.57 -13.22
C ASP A 771 20.35 26.36 -13.56
N GLY A 772 20.44 25.86 -14.80
CA GLY A 772 19.71 24.67 -15.26
C GLY A 772 18.24 24.91 -15.64
N VAL A 773 17.79 26.17 -15.76
CA VAL A 773 16.49 26.53 -16.34
C VAL A 773 16.59 26.51 -17.86
N ILE A 774 15.85 25.61 -18.51
CA ILE A 774 16.03 25.30 -19.94
C ILE A 774 14.87 25.77 -20.82
N SER A 775 13.70 26.05 -20.27
CA SER A 775 12.55 26.52 -21.05
C SER A 775 11.57 27.35 -20.22
N TYR A 776 10.69 28.05 -20.92
CA TYR A 776 9.59 28.83 -20.36
C TYR A 776 8.31 28.59 -21.17
N VAL A 777 7.19 28.33 -20.48
CA VAL A 777 5.86 28.15 -21.09
C VAL A 777 4.83 28.91 -20.28
N GLU A 778 3.91 29.60 -20.96
CA GLU A 778 2.76 30.26 -20.35
C GLU A 778 1.49 29.43 -20.53
N CYS A 779 0.61 29.38 -19.53
CA CYS A 779 -0.69 28.70 -19.63
C CYS A 779 -1.76 29.28 -18.68
N SER A 780 -3.02 29.00 -19.01
CA SER A 780 -4.18 29.29 -18.15
C SER A 780 -4.97 28.02 -17.84
N ALA A 781 -5.10 27.72 -16.55
CA ALA A 781 -6.00 26.68 -16.07
C ALA A 781 -7.49 27.04 -16.23
N HIS A 782 -7.80 28.34 -16.20
CA HIS A 782 -9.17 28.85 -16.37
C HIS A 782 -9.63 28.68 -17.83
N ASP A 783 -8.83 29.18 -18.78
CA ASP A 783 -9.15 29.22 -20.22
C ASP A 783 -8.76 27.92 -20.97
N TYR A 784 -8.19 26.92 -20.28
CA TYR A 784 -7.60 25.69 -20.88
C TYR A 784 -6.49 25.98 -21.91
N GLU A 785 -5.81 27.12 -21.79
CA GLU A 785 -4.82 27.56 -22.77
C GLU A 785 -3.45 26.95 -22.47
N SER A 786 -2.86 26.26 -23.46
CA SER A 786 -1.46 25.77 -23.44
C SER A 786 -1.06 24.82 -22.30
N ILE A 787 -2.03 24.25 -21.58
CA ILE A 787 -1.80 23.30 -20.46
C ILE A 787 -1.09 22.03 -20.92
N SER A 788 -1.57 21.40 -21.99
CA SER A 788 -0.98 20.16 -22.52
C SER A 788 0.46 20.39 -22.99
N THR A 789 0.72 21.54 -23.62
CA THR A 789 2.08 21.93 -24.04
C THR A 789 3.01 22.11 -22.83
N ALA A 790 2.54 22.77 -21.77
CA ALA A 790 3.32 22.98 -20.55
C ALA A 790 3.75 21.66 -19.89
N LEU A 791 2.81 20.73 -19.70
CA LEU A 791 3.10 19.45 -19.03
C LEU A 791 3.85 18.46 -19.95
N ASN A 792 3.54 18.40 -21.24
CA ASN A 792 4.30 17.57 -22.17
C ASN A 792 5.77 18.01 -22.27
N ASN A 793 6.05 19.31 -22.24
CA ASN A 793 7.42 19.81 -22.20
C ASN A 793 8.13 19.40 -20.90
N LEU A 794 7.46 19.49 -19.74
CA LEU A 794 8.00 19.02 -18.46
C LEU A 794 8.35 17.52 -18.50
N PHE A 795 7.47 16.72 -19.11
CA PHE A 795 7.65 15.28 -19.23
C PHE A 795 8.82 14.91 -20.16
N GLN A 796 8.94 15.57 -21.31
CA GLN A 796 10.08 15.39 -22.21
C GLN A 796 11.41 15.71 -21.51
N ILE A 797 11.45 16.79 -20.72
CA ILE A 797 12.62 17.15 -19.92
C ILE A 797 12.95 16.02 -18.93
N ALA A 798 11.96 15.49 -18.20
CA ALA A 798 12.19 14.42 -17.23
C ALA A 798 12.76 13.16 -17.89
N VAL A 799 12.23 12.76 -19.05
CA VAL A 799 12.71 11.59 -19.80
C VAL A 799 14.13 11.80 -20.32
N ASN A 800 14.41 12.94 -20.95
CA ASN A 800 15.73 13.22 -21.52
C ASN A 800 16.84 13.24 -20.46
N PHE A 801 16.55 13.82 -19.28
CA PHE A 801 17.52 13.88 -18.19
C PHE A 801 17.66 12.55 -17.44
N HIS A 802 16.58 11.78 -17.28
CA HIS A 802 16.63 10.42 -16.72
C HIS A 802 17.47 9.50 -17.59
N ASP A 803 17.28 9.56 -18.92
CA ASP A 803 17.99 8.69 -19.85
C ASP A 803 19.50 9.00 -19.92
N SER A 804 19.91 10.26 -19.69
CA SER A 804 21.33 10.69 -19.69
C SER A 804 22.15 10.34 -18.44
N SER A 805 21.52 10.09 -17.28
CA SER A 805 22.23 9.90 -16.00
C SER A 805 22.78 8.49 -15.75
N ASP A 806 22.39 7.50 -16.56
CA ASP A 806 22.69 6.06 -16.34
C ASP A 806 23.40 5.38 -17.54
N ASP A 807 24.01 6.16 -18.44
CA ASP A 807 24.53 5.69 -19.73
C ASP A 807 25.58 4.56 -19.65
N GLU A 808 26.47 4.54 -18.65
CA GLU A 808 27.53 3.52 -18.58
C GLU A 808 27.01 2.15 -18.11
N ILE A 809 26.05 2.15 -17.17
CA ILE A 809 25.44 0.93 -16.63
C ILE A 809 24.46 0.39 -17.65
N ARG A 810 23.59 1.22 -18.23
CA ARG A 810 22.67 0.82 -19.31
C ARG A 810 23.40 0.41 -20.59
N SER A 811 24.55 0.98 -20.91
CA SER A 811 25.41 0.52 -21.99
C SER A 811 25.97 -0.87 -21.72
N ARG A 812 26.51 -1.14 -20.53
CA ARG A 812 27.03 -2.49 -20.21
C ARG A 812 25.92 -3.54 -20.07
N PHE A 813 24.78 -3.16 -19.49
CA PHE A 813 23.60 -4.03 -19.36
C PHE A 813 22.92 -4.27 -20.70
N GLY A 814 22.77 -3.22 -21.51
CA GLY A 814 22.25 -3.28 -22.88
C GLY A 814 23.17 -4.05 -23.81
N ASN A 815 24.50 -3.92 -23.68
CA ASN A 815 25.47 -4.72 -24.41
C ASN A 815 25.47 -6.19 -23.95
N ALA A 816 25.25 -6.46 -22.66
CA ALA A 816 25.09 -7.82 -22.15
C ALA A 816 23.79 -8.47 -22.67
N LEU A 817 22.66 -7.76 -22.61
CA LEU A 817 21.38 -8.21 -23.16
C LEU A 817 21.43 -8.38 -24.69
N LYS A 818 22.13 -7.48 -25.39
CA LYS A 818 22.37 -7.58 -26.84
C LYS A 818 23.23 -8.80 -27.17
N ARG A 819 24.31 -9.06 -26.42
CA ARG A 819 25.13 -10.28 -26.57
C ARG A 819 24.30 -11.55 -26.32
N VAL A 820 23.40 -11.52 -25.34
CA VAL A 820 22.47 -12.63 -25.04
C VAL A 820 21.47 -12.83 -26.19
N SER A 821 20.87 -11.75 -26.71
CA SER A 821 19.96 -11.79 -27.86
C SER A 821 20.63 -12.29 -29.14
N ASP A 822 21.85 -11.80 -29.43
CA ASP A 822 22.65 -12.21 -30.57
C ASP A 822 23.04 -13.70 -30.45
N TRP A 823 23.40 -14.16 -29.26
CA TRP A 823 23.70 -15.57 -28.99
C TRP A 823 22.46 -16.47 -29.12
N ILE A 824 21.29 -16.08 -28.59
CA ILE A 824 20.01 -16.79 -28.78
C ILE A 824 19.72 -16.99 -30.27
N THR A 825 19.98 -15.95 -31.07
CA THR A 825 19.80 -15.99 -32.52
C THR A 825 20.76 -17.00 -33.17
N VAL A 826 22.02 -17.02 -32.76
CA VAL A 826 23.03 -17.99 -33.23
C VAL A 826 22.66 -19.43 -32.84
N VAL A 827 22.16 -19.66 -31.62
CA VAL A 827 21.73 -20.98 -31.13
C VAL A 827 20.50 -21.48 -31.88
N LYS A 828 19.46 -20.64 -32.05
CA LYS A 828 18.27 -20.97 -32.86
C LYS A 828 18.68 -21.36 -34.29
N LYS A 829 19.64 -20.63 -34.88
CA LYS A 829 20.16 -20.91 -36.23
C LYS A 829 20.95 -22.22 -36.30
N ARG A 830 21.80 -22.53 -35.30
CA ARG A 830 22.55 -23.80 -35.24
C ARG A 830 21.65 -25.01 -35.01
N PHE A 831 20.61 -24.85 -34.19
CA PHE A 831 19.59 -25.87 -33.97
C PHE A 831 18.83 -26.16 -35.27
N GLN A 832 18.36 -25.10 -35.95
CA GLN A 832 17.68 -25.22 -37.24
C GLN A 832 18.57 -25.84 -38.33
N THR A 833 19.86 -25.49 -38.37
CA THR A 833 20.81 -26.09 -39.33
C THR A 833 21.07 -27.57 -39.04
N SER A 834 21.17 -27.94 -37.76
CA SER A 834 21.38 -29.34 -37.36
C SER A 834 20.14 -30.20 -37.63
N PHE A 835 18.95 -29.61 -37.45
CA PHE A 835 17.67 -30.21 -37.80
C PHE A 835 17.55 -30.44 -39.31
N GLU A 836 17.89 -29.44 -40.12
CA GLU A 836 17.80 -29.57 -41.58
C GLU A 836 18.78 -30.63 -42.12
N ARG A 837 19.97 -30.75 -41.52
CA ARG A 837 20.92 -31.83 -41.86
C ARG A 837 20.39 -33.21 -41.50
N LEU A 838 19.75 -33.36 -40.34
CA LEU A 838 19.11 -34.61 -39.95
C LEU A 838 17.96 -34.94 -40.92
N ARG A 839 17.12 -33.95 -41.24
CA ARG A 839 15.99 -34.08 -42.17
C ARG A 839 16.44 -34.48 -43.57
N VAL A 840 17.47 -33.83 -44.10
CA VAL A 840 18.04 -34.16 -45.42
C VAL A 840 18.66 -35.55 -45.41
N SER A 841 19.45 -35.91 -44.38
CA SER A 841 20.04 -37.24 -44.28
C SER A 841 19.00 -38.37 -44.19
N VAL A 842 17.84 -38.11 -43.57
CA VAL A 842 16.72 -39.05 -43.55
C VAL A 842 16.02 -39.10 -44.91
N ARG A 843 15.74 -37.94 -45.51
CA ARG A 843 15.07 -37.84 -46.81
C ARG A 843 15.85 -38.49 -47.96
N GLU A 844 17.18 -38.30 -47.99
CA GLU A 844 18.06 -38.88 -49.01
C GLU A 844 18.13 -40.42 -48.92
N ARG A 845 18.00 -41.02 -47.73
CA ARG A 845 18.03 -42.48 -47.56
C ARG A 845 16.66 -43.15 -47.73
N MET A 846 15.58 -42.44 -47.41
CA MET A 846 14.20 -42.91 -47.60
C MET A 846 13.72 -42.84 -49.06
N GLY A 847 14.51 -42.23 -49.96
CA GLY A 847 14.19 -42.17 -51.40
C GLY A 847 13.01 -41.26 -51.76
N TRP A 848 12.59 -40.36 -50.88
CA TRP A 848 11.38 -39.54 -51.08
C TRP A 848 11.61 -38.41 -52.10
N GLN A 849 10.88 -38.46 -53.22
CA GLN A 849 10.88 -37.42 -54.25
C GLN A 849 10.05 -36.19 -53.84
N PRO A 850 10.38 -34.98 -54.32
CA PRO A 850 9.75 -33.73 -53.88
C PRO A 850 8.24 -33.64 -54.12
N GLU A 851 7.70 -34.43 -55.04
CA GLU A 851 6.34 -34.34 -55.55
C GLU A 851 5.30 -35.06 -54.67
N TRP A 852 5.72 -35.75 -53.60
CA TRP A 852 4.88 -36.57 -52.73
C TRP A 852 4.45 -35.88 -51.42
N VAL A 853 4.83 -34.61 -51.24
CA VAL A 853 4.38 -33.73 -50.14
C VAL A 853 3.44 -32.70 -50.72
#